data_AF-A0A938V0Q9-F1
#
_entry.id   AF-A0A938V0Q9-F1
#
_cell.length_a   1.000
_cell.length_b   1.000
_cell.length_c   1.000
_cell.angle_alpha   90.00
_cell.angle_beta   90.00
_cell.angle_gamma   90.00
#
_symmetry.space_group_name_H-M   'P 1'
#
loop_
_entity.id
_entity.type
_entity.pdbx_description
1 polymer ?
#
loop_
_entity_poly.entity_id
_entity_poly.type
_entity_poly.pdbx_seq_one_letter_code
_entity_poly.pdbx_strand_id
1 'polypeptide(L)'
;MRLLKVLIPSLVLACAGSPDAGIDADTDLLFPGTDSTTAPDGETPLDGSSLPDSETPLDGSSLPDGADSSDAMSSSDTIESDDDAVLFDLADATDGSVHPDSADVADAADLADASSLPDAADSVDGLPAEDLATPDAIQDSLTPDGCTATCAGKQCGDDGCGGSCGSCGANQQCSADGKCVCAYTACGGGCCGDKAVCLDSTCRDCTHLASLGDAGKNATLVESCLSQWKLAALDAGTFPVAHGITLPAGSHLKGNGTSHPVLELAQANQTNFLVTVTDGARVSDLTLDGMNHVADANGAVVHVVGSEALVDGNIIRNKDMPPIGLHTTGIYFIGAQGKNSKATGNEIYNCFYGVIFAWMLDAAHPNTVEKTTIRDIRCDSITLAGYGRAVGNTIYQNGWDCENGPIPGGGIYCLDNVNGGEILDNDIHDNCGMNIDIDRCSGLVIKGNHAWNPGYRWDGWSPWCHGPASLSLVDSSNFAIESNVVENNDRPSNNFVGQPDWNGVFGKKGAGAFSDLPSGSKQTIAFVLARRPNAAQTATGSTIKNNEFRSFCAPASQCVGLGYFASRNTGYAANGDYTPNFYTGNNPFGSQIGSKRCGGNWYAADSVCDEGSPAPCNGDDFQHNPPVGDWARNDKCNWY
;
A
#
# COMPACT_ATOMS: atom_id res chain seq x y z
N MET A 1 -18.27 -3.25 10.01
CA MET A 1 -17.69 -4.39 10.80
C MET A 1 -18.29 -5.77 10.44
N ARG A 2 -18.63 -6.08 9.17
CA ARG A 2 -19.14 -7.43 8.76
C ARG A 2 -18.47 -8.09 7.54
N LEU A 3 -17.62 -7.40 6.78
CA LEU A 3 -16.98 -7.98 5.58
C LEU A 3 -15.62 -8.65 5.82
N LEU A 4 -14.83 -8.26 6.83
CA LEU A 4 -13.46 -8.77 7.03
C LEU A 4 -13.37 -10.21 7.60
N LYS A 5 -14.46 -10.99 7.58
CA LYS A 5 -14.48 -12.38 8.09
C LYS A 5 -14.10 -13.44 7.05
N VAL A 6 -13.81 -13.05 5.81
CA VAL A 6 -13.57 -13.97 4.68
C VAL A 6 -12.09 -14.37 4.52
N LEU A 7 -11.15 -13.73 5.24
CA LEU A 7 -9.70 -13.86 5.03
C LEU A 7 -8.96 -14.84 5.97
N ILE A 8 -9.64 -15.82 6.59
CA ILE A 8 -8.97 -16.80 7.49
C ILE A 8 -9.36 -18.25 7.15
N PRO A 9 -8.48 -19.03 6.48
CA PRO A 9 -8.56 -20.48 6.47
C PRO A 9 -8.27 -21.01 7.89
N SER A 10 -9.26 -21.66 8.52
CA SER A 10 -9.12 -22.19 9.88
C SER A 10 -8.33 -23.50 9.88
N LEU A 11 -7.03 -23.44 10.14
CA LEU A 11 -6.21 -24.63 10.35
C LEU A 11 -6.35 -25.12 11.81
N VAL A 12 -7.36 -25.95 12.07
CA VAL A 12 -7.55 -26.61 13.37
C VAL A 12 -6.60 -27.80 13.47
N LEU A 13 -5.45 -27.62 14.12
CA LEU A 13 -4.56 -28.72 14.46
C LEU A 13 -5.07 -29.44 15.71
N ALA A 14 -5.45 -30.71 15.56
CA ALA A 14 -5.93 -31.52 16.67
C ALA A 14 -4.77 -32.11 17.50
N CYS A 15 -4.79 -31.89 18.81
CA CYS A 15 -4.07 -32.72 19.77
C CYS A 15 -5.08 -33.34 20.75
N ALA A 16 -5.00 -34.66 20.94
CA ALA A 16 -5.97 -35.43 21.72
C ALA A 16 -5.33 -36.10 22.94
N GLY A 17 -6.03 -36.01 24.09
CA GLY A 17 -5.82 -36.86 25.27
C GLY A 17 -4.67 -36.46 26.20
N SER A 18 -4.71 -36.69 27.52
CA SER A 18 -5.73 -37.35 28.37
C SER A 18 -5.67 -36.76 29.81
N PRO A 19 -6.46 -37.20 30.81
CA PRO A 19 -7.04 -36.28 31.81
C PRO A 19 -6.45 -36.39 33.23
N ASP A 20 -6.92 -35.52 34.14
CA ASP A 20 -7.25 -35.95 35.51
C ASP A 20 -8.34 -35.07 36.17
N ALA A 21 -8.96 -35.55 37.24
CA ALA A 21 -10.28 -35.11 37.72
C ALA A 21 -10.32 -34.46 39.14
N GLY A 22 -11.44 -33.81 39.46
CA GLY A 22 -11.79 -33.23 40.78
C GLY A 22 -12.68 -31.99 40.61
N ILE A 23 -14.02 -32.07 40.64
CA ILE A 23 -14.87 -32.22 41.84
C ILE A 23 -14.63 -31.09 42.86
N ASP A 24 -15.50 -30.09 42.91
CA ASP A 24 -16.57 -30.08 43.92
C ASP A 24 -17.75 -29.17 43.53
N ALA A 25 -18.90 -29.35 44.19
CA ALA A 25 -20.16 -28.64 43.94
C ALA A 25 -20.77 -28.06 45.23
N ASP A 26 -21.88 -27.32 45.06
CA ASP A 26 -22.76 -26.76 46.10
C ASP A 26 -22.15 -25.60 46.94
N THR A 27 -22.89 -24.57 47.36
CA THR A 27 -24.28 -24.54 47.85
C THR A 27 -24.98 -23.20 47.59
N ASP A 28 -26.31 -23.26 47.41
CA ASP A 28 -27.26 -22.13 47.57
C ASP A 28 -27.22 -21.50 48.98
N LEU A 29 -27.72 -20.26 49.14
CA LEU A 29 -28.61 -19.90 50.26
C LEU A 29 -29.43 -18.61 50.00
N LEU A 30 -30.60 -18.51 50.67
CA LEU A 30 -31.75 -17.66 50.32
C LEU A 30 -31.88 -16.34 51.11
N PHE A 31 -32.68 -15.40 50.55
CA PHE A 31 -33.33 -14.22 51.17
C PHE A 31 -34.17 -14.58 52.44
N PRO A 32 -34.52 -13.65 53.39
CA PRO A 32 -35.05 -12.26 53.25
C PRO A 32 -34.44 -11.21 54.24
N GLY A 33 -34.90 -9.95 54.43
CA GLY A 33 -35.92 -9.08 53.79
C GLY A 33 -36.66 -8.13 54.78
N THR A 34 -37.30 -7.04 54.29
CA THR A 34 -38.05 -5.95 55.04
C THR A 34 -37.15 -5.02 55.91
N ASP A 35 -37.45 -3.73 56.22
CA ASP A 35 -38.62 -2.84 55.98
C ASP A 35 -38.27 -1.31 56.04
N SER A 36 -39.18 -0.46 55.51
CA SER A 36 -39.60 0.88 56.01
C SER A 36 -38.85 2.21 55.73
N THR A 37 -39.64 3.20 55.22
CA THR A 37 -39.59 4.69 55.42
C THR A 37 -38.41 5.51 54.84
N THR A 38 -38.56 6.74 54.30
CA THR A 38 -39.71 7.69 54.16
C THR A 38 -39.46 8.69 53.01
N ALA A 39 -40.51 9.17 52.34
CA ALA A 39 -40.48 10.38 51.48
C ALA A 39 -40.93 11.64 52.26
N PRO A 40 -40.75 12.84 51.68
CA PRO A 40 -41.95 13.67 51.40
C PRO A 40 -41.93 14.43 50.05
N ASP A 41 -43.13 14.82 49.61
CA ASP A 41 -43.45 15.42 48.30
C ASP A 41 -43.49 16.98 48.26
N GLY A 42 -43.66 17.53 47.06
CA GLY A 42 -44.05 18.94 46.78
C GLY A 42 -43.42 19.49 45.48
N GLU A 43 -44.06 19.39 44.30
CA GLU A 43 -45.06 20.33 43.72
C GLU A 43 -44.54 21.77 43.47
N THR A 44 -44.67 22.44 42.31
CA THR A 44 -45.59 22.36 41.14
C THR A 44 -44.90 22.89 39.84
N PRO A 45 -45.46 22.65 38.63
CA PRO A 45 -45.12 23.39 37.40
C PRO A 45 -46.15 24.50 37.07
N LEU A 46 -45.74 25.55 36.35
CA LEU A 46 -46.64 26.59 35.81
C LEU A 46 -46.47 26.79 34.28
N ASP A 47 -47.57 27.23 33.68
CA ASP A 47 -47.90 27.24 32.25
C ASP A 47 -47.90 28.66 31.64
N GLY A 48 -47.85 28.74 30.31
CA GLY A 48 -48.65 29.73 29.57
C GLY A 48 -47.94 30.91 28.90
N SER A 49 -47.65 30.79 27.60
CA SER A 49 -47.95 31.78 26.54
C SER A 49 -47.17 31.48 25.24
N SER A 50 -47.60 31.81 24.02
CA SER A 50 -48.90 31.70 23.30
C SER A 50 -48.78 32.53 22.01
N LEU A 51 -48.88 31.88 20.84
CA LEU A 51 -49.27 32.44 19.52
C LEU A 51 -48.25 33.34 18.77
N PRO A 52 -48.40 33.55 17.43
CA PRO A 52 -49.42 32.99 16.51
C PRO A 52 -48.89 32.27 15.25
N ASP A 53 -49.76 31.49 14.61
CA ASP A 53 -49.62 30.99 13.23
C ASP A 53 -49.94 32.07 12.18
N SER A 54 -49.43 31.92 10.95
CA SER A 54 -50.06 32.44 9.73
C SER A 54 -49.65 31.65 8.49
N GLU A 55 -50.62 31.29 7.65
CA GLU A 55 -50.52 30.33 6.54
C GLU A 55 -49.92 30.89 5.24
N THR A 56 -49.41 30.02 4.35
CA THR A 56 -50.07 29.69 3.05
C THR A 56 -49.25 28.70 2.19
N PRO A 57 -49.88 27.78 1.43
CA PRO A 57 -49.21 26.84 0.52
C PRO A 57 -49.48 27.09 -0.99
N LEU A 58 -48.61 26.53 -1.85
CA LEU A 58 -48.79 26.25 -3.29
C LEU A 58 -48.05 24.92 -3.53
N ASP A 59 -48.61 23.81 -4.04
CA ASP A 59 -49.38 23.55 -5.27
C ASP A 59 -48.61 23.93 -6.56
N GLY A 60 -48.34 23.04 -7.53
CA GLY A 60 -48.54 21.59 -7.62
C GLY A 60 -48.38 21.09 -9.07
N SER A 61 -47.87 19.86 -9.28
CA SER A 61 -47.96 19.05 -10.53
C SER A 61 -47.23 17.71 -10.31
N SER A 62 -47.88 16.55 -10.09
CA SER A 62 -48.78 15.77 -10.96
C SER A 62 -48.07 14.77 -11.92
N LEU A 63 -47.87 13.53 -11.43
CA LEU A 63 -48.22 12.26 -12.09
C LEU A 63 -47.45 11.82 -13.38
N PRO A 64 -47.46 10.52 -13.78
CA PRO A 64 -48.39 9.46 -13.33
C PRO A 64 -47.81 8.12 -12.82
N ASP A 65 -48.72 7.37 -12.21
CA ASP A 65 -48.59 6.00 -11.71
C ASP A 65 -48.41 4.93 -12.81
N GLY A 66 -48.04 3.72 -12.41
CA GLY A 66 -48.13 2.53 -13.27
C GLY A 66 -47.68 1.21 -12.63
N ALA A 67 -48.58 0.57 -11.88
CA ALA A 67 -48.69 -0.87 -11.53
C ALA A 67 -47.40 -1.70 -11.28
N ASP A 68 -47.18 -2.27 -10.09
CA ASP A 68 -47.95 -3.35 -9.45
C ASP A 68 -47.87 -4.71 -10.19
N SER A 69 -47.06 -5.63 -9.66
CA SER A 69 -47.46 -7.03 -9.44
C SER A 69 -46.45 -7.75 -8.55
N SER A 70 -46.91 -8.23 -7.39
CA SER A 70 -46.27 -9.32 -6.67
C SER A 70 -46.28 -10.61 -7.48
N ASP A 71 -45.23 -11.42 -7.41
CA ASP A 71 -45.41 -12.87 -7.31
C ASP A 71 -44.21 -13.54 -6.64
N ALA A 72 -44.50 -14.42 -5.68
CA ALA A 72 -43.52 -15.29 -5.04
C ALA A 72 -43.63 -16.69 -5.66
N MET A 73 -42.52 -17.20 -6.18
CA MET A 73 -42.41 -18.61 -6.59
C MET A 73 -41.15 -19.22 -5.97
N SER A 74 -41.36 -20.20 -5.10
CA SER A 74 -40.31 -21.12 -4.69
C SER A 74 -40.15 -22.22 -5.73
N SER A 75 -38.92 -22.57 -6.07
CA SER A 75 -38.60 -23.92 -6.52
C SER A 75 -37.25 -24.34 -5.94
N SER A 76 -37.30 -25.33 -5.07
CA SER A 76 -36.17 -26.21 -4.80
C SER A 76 -35.71 -26.87 -6.10
N ASP A 77 -34.40 -27.03 -6.27
CA ASP A 77 -33.85 -28.28 -6.79
C ASP A 77 -32.47 -28.53 -6.19
N THR A 78 -32.03 -29.78 -6.26
CA THR A 78 -31.04 -30.38 -5.35
C THR A 78 -30.08 -31.29 -6.12
N ILE A 79 -28.81 -31.39 -5.66
CA ILE A 79 -27.85 -32.48 -5.96
C ILE A 79 -27.32 -32.34 -7.44
N GLU A 80 -26.05 -32.57 -7.82
CA GLU A 80 -24.95 -33.40 -7.29
C GLU A 80 -23.62 -32.65 -7.05
N SER A 81 -22.82 -33.23 -6.16
CA SER A 81 -21.37 -33.04 -6.01
C SER A 81 -20.62 -34.06 -6.85
N ASP A 82 -19.53 -33.66 -7.50
CA ASP A 82 -18.47 -34.58 -7.94
C ASP A 82 -17.11 -34.03 -7.51
N ASP A 83 -16.50 -34.68 -6.52
CA ASP A 83 -15.07 -34.57 -6.21
C ASP A 83 -14.30 -35.51 -7.15
N ASP A 84 -13.22 -35.04 -7.77
CA ASP A 84 -12.25 -35.94 -8.41
C ASP A 84 -10.82 -35.36 -8.36
N ALA A 85 -10.25 -35.38 -7.16
CA ALA A 85 -8.84 -35.05 -6.92
C ALA A 85 -7.97 -36.31 -7.04
N VAL A 86 -7.27 -36.45 -8.16
CA VAL A 86 -6.36 -37.59 -8.40
C VAL A 86 -5.07 -37.41 -7.59
N LEU A 87 -4.97 -38.13 -6.47
CA LEU A 87 -3.72 -38.34 -5.74
C LEU A 87 -2.78 -39.26 -6.52
N PHE A 88 -1.51 -38.87 -6.64
CA PHE A 88 -0.42 -39.80 -6.89
C PHE A 88 0.59 -39.70 -5.74
N ASP A 89 0.79 -40.84 -5.09
CA ASP A 89 1.67 -41.05 -3.95
C ASP A 89 3.04 -41.56 -4.43
N LEU A 90 4.13 -41.10 -3.81
CA LEU A 90 5.30 -41.94 -3.55
C LEU A 90 6.20 -41.34 -2.46
N ALA A 91 6.78 -42.23 -1.64
CA ALA A 91 7.31 -41.91 -0.33
C ALA A 91 8.82 -41.61 -0.26
N ASP A 92 9.16 -40.81 0.74
CA ASP A 92 10.20 -40.98 1.79
C ASP A 92 11.55 -41.66 1.45
N ALA A 93 12.63 -40.95 1.80
CA ALA A 93 13.94 -41.53 2.09
C ALA A 93 14.75 -40.59 3.02
N THR A 94 15.02 -41.03 4.24
CA THR A 94 15.84 -40.31 5.24
C THR A 94 17.30 -40.78 5.34
N ASP A 95 18.13 -39.88 5.86
CA ASP A 95 19.42 -40.08 6.56
C ASP A 95 20.73 -40.19 5.72
N GLY A 96 21.83 -39.66 6.28
CA GLY A 96 23.19 -39.74 5.72
C GLY A 96 24.09 -38.51 5.89
N SER A 97 24.50 -38.19 7.12
CA SER A 97 25.43 -37.07 7.47
C SER A 97 26.86 -37.15 6.90
N VAL A 98 27.61 -36.02 6.87
CA VAL A 98 29.00 -35.83 7.42
C VAL A 98 29.59 -34.41 7.09
N HIS A 99 30.07 -33.70 8.13
CA HIS A 99 31.01 -32.54 8.15
C HIS A 99 32.39 -33.09 8.66
N PRO A 100 33.56 -32.38 8.73
CA PRO A 100 33.88 -30.96 8.51
C PRO A 100 35.12 -30.71 7.58
N ASP A 101 35.60 -29.49 7.24
CA ASP A 101 36.31 -28.44 8.03
C ASP A 101 36.80 -27.33 7.00
N SER A 102 37.30 -26.11 7.32
CA SER A 102 37.34 -25.29 8.56
C SER A 102 37.77 -23.81 8.29
N ALA A 103 37.32 -22.91 9.18
CA ALA A 103 38.01 -21.76 9.81
C ALA A 103 38.59 -20.53 9.04
N ASP A 104 37.98 -19.37 9.33
CA ASP A 104 38.52 -18.05 9.76
C ASP A 104 39.86 -17.47 9.23
N VAL A 105 39.81 -16.21 8.75
CA VAL A 105 40.41 -15.02 9.44
C VAL A 105 39.82 -13.70 8.91
N ALA A 106 39.91 -12.63 9.72
CA ALA A 106 39.26 -11.33 9.51
C ALA A 106 40.20 -10.18 9.09
N ASP A 107 39.57 -9.05 8.70
CA ASP A 107 40.00 -7.64 8.74
C ASP A 107 41.49 -7.24 8.56
N ALA A 108 41.73 -6.39 7.54
CA ALA A 108 42.23 -5.02 7.76
C ALA A 108 42.20 -4.19 6.46
N ALA A 109 41.92 -2.89 6.58
CA ALA A 109 42.16 -1.90 5.52
C ALA A 109 43.62 -1.39 5.59
N ASP A 110 44.20 -0.90 4.49
CA ASP A 110 44.39 0.55 4.32
C ASP A 110 44.83 1.00 2.90
N LEU A 111 44.65 2.30 2.71
CA LEU A 111 44.83 3.23 1.58
C LEU A 111 46.05 3.12 0.63
N ALA A 112 45.73 3.41 -0.64
CA ALA A 112 46.38 4.37 -1.57
C ALA A 112 47.84 4.24 -2.07
N ASP A 113 47.99 4.29 -3.40
CA ASP A 113 48.76 5.36 -4.07
C ASP A 113 48.13 5.71 -5.44
N ALA A 114 48.29 6.95 -5.90
CA ALA A 114 47.71 7.47 -7.13
C ALA A 114 48.64 8.49 -7.83
N SER A 115 49.03 8.19 -9.08
CA SER A 115 49.67 9.13 -10.02
C SER A 115 49.43 8.61 -11.46
N SER A 116 48.55 9.21 -12.27
CA SER A 116 48.64 10.49 -13.01
C SER A 116 49.21 10.37 -14.44
N LEU A 117 48.31 10.30 -15.43
CA LEU A 117 48.15 11.17 -16.64
C LEU A 117 49.39 11.79 -17.35
N PRO A 118 49.34 12.20 -18.65
CA PRO A 118 48.44 11.84 -19.78
C PRO A 118 49.20 11.70 -21.16
N ASP A 119 48.50 11.90 -22.28
CA ASP A 119 48.92 11.84 -23.69
C ASP A 119 50.11 12.73 -24.15
N ALA A 120 50.84 12.32 -25.20
CA ALA A 120 50.82 12.96 -26.55
C ALA A 120 52.00 12.57 -27.48
N ALA A 121 51.73 12.65 -28.79
CA ALA A 121 52.55 12.45 -30.01
C ALA A 121 54.07 12.79 -30.02
N ASP A 122 54.85 12.11 -30.89
CA ASP A 122 55.36 12.68 -32.17
C ASP A 122 55.95 11.58 -33.11
N SER A 123 56.30 11.99 -34.34
CA SER A 123 56.74 11.26 -35.53
C SER A 123 58.27 11.26 -35.75
N VAL A 124 58.81 10.38 -36.64
CA VAL A 124 59.65 10.69 -37.84
C VAL A 124 60.21 9.43 -38.57
N ASP A 125 60.68 9.61 -39.81
CA ASP A 125 61.03 8.65 -40.87
C ASP A 125 62.31 7.78 -40.73
N GLY A 126 62.46 6.77 -41.61
CA GLY A 126 63.78 6.16 -41.93
C GLY A 126 63.80 4.86 -42.78
N LEU A 127 64.02 4.98 -44.11
CA LEU A 127 64.48 3.91 -45.04
C LEU A 127 66.05 3.86 -45.07
N PRO A 128 66.79 2.88 -45.68
CA PRO A 128 66.44 2.02 -46.83
C PRO A 128 66.96 0.55 -46.77
N ALA A 129 67.06 -0.12 -47.93
CA ALA A 129 67.38 -1.55 -48.11
C ALA A 129 68.56 -1.81 -49.09
N GLU A 130 69.24 -2.95 -48.92
CA GLU A 130 70.09 -3.72 -49.86
C GLU A 130 70.16 -5.18 -49.33
N ASP A 131 70.51 -6.26 -50.05
CA ASP A 131 70.27 -6.77 -51.42
C ASP A 131 70.75 -8.27 -51.42
N LEU A 132 70.52 -9.03 -52.51
CA LEU A 132 71.10 -10.35 -52.85
C LEU A 132 70.51 -11.60 -52.14
N ALA A 133 70.21 -12.71 -52.81
CA ALA A 133 70.12 -13.01 -54.25
C ALA A 133 69.28 -14.29 -54.49
N THR A 134 68.68 -14.42 -55.69
CA THR A 134 68.00 -15.65 -56.17
C THR A 134 69.01 -16.71 -56.66
N PRO A 135 68.64 -18.00 -56.67
CA PRO A 135 68.23 -18.56 -57.97
C PRO A 135 67.04 -19.54 -57.92
N ASP A 136 66.55 -19.82 -59.13
CA ASP A 136 65.67 -20.91 -59.57
C ASP A 136 64.22 -20.96 -59.07
N ALA A 137 63.34 -20.68 -60.03
CA ALA A 137 61.91 -20.87 -59.94
C ALA A 137 61.55 -22.37 -59.92
N ILE A 138 60.84 -22.79 -58.88
CA ILE A 138 59.78 -23.78 -59.01
C ILE A 138 58.47 -23.02 -58.79
N GLN A 139 57.72 -22.82 -59.87
CA GLN A 139 56.35 -22.34 -59.80
C GLN A 139 55.48 -23.45 -59.21
N ASP A 140 55.29 -23.48 -57.89
CA ASP A 140 54.18 -24.24 -57.31
C ASP A 140 52.92 -23.37 -57.32
N SER A 141 52.43 -23.14 -58.55
CA SER A 141 51.14 -22.51 -58.81
C SER A 141 50.02 -23.49 -58.49
N LEU A 142 49.86 -23.81 -57.20
CA LEU A 142 48.65 -24.42 -56.65
C LEU A 142 47.65 -23.33 -56.26
N THR A 143 47.39 -22.40 -57.18
CA THR A 143 45.99 -22.05 -57.40
C THR A 143 45.30 -23.35 -57.82
N PRO A 144 44.25 -23.80 -57.13
CA PRO A 144 43.39 -24.82 -57.70
C PRO A 144 42.60 -24.14 -58.84
N ASP A 145 43.20 -24.08 -60.03
CA ASP A 145 42.56 -23.71 -61.31
C ASP A 145 41.45 -24.73 -61.72
N GLY A 146 41.05 -25.60 -60.79
CA GLY A 146 39.91 -26.50 -60.84
C GLY A 146 39.11 -26.56 -59.52
N CYS A 147 39.22 -25.57 -58.62
CA CYS A 147 38.31 -25.52 -57.48
C CYS A 147 36.89 -25.25 -57.99
N THR A 148 36.05 -26.28 -57.90
CA THR A 148 34.69 -26.24 -58.44
C THR A 148 33.72 -25.83 -57.35
N ALA A 149 33.23 -24.59 -57.43
CA ALA A 149 32.29 -24.00 -56.48
C ALA A 149 31.08 -24.93 -56.19
N THR A 150 30.92 -25.33 -54.92
CA THR A 150 29.94 -26.31 -54.46
C THR A 150 28.60 -25.67 -54.05
N CYS A 151 27.99 -24.96 -54.99
CA CYS A 151 26.73 -24.23 -54.77
C CYS A 151 25.46 -25.01 -55.14
N ALA A 152 25.58 -26.24 -55.64
CA ALA A 152 24.44 -27.08 -55.95
C ALA A 152 23.58 -27.32 -54.69
N GLY A 153 22.37 -26.77 -54.69
CA GLY A 153 21.42 -26.86 -53.57
C GLY A 153 21.53 -25.75 -52.52
N LYS A 154 22.58 -24.92 -52.54
CA LYS A 154 22.72 -23.75 -51.64
C LYS A 154 22.02 -22.50 -52.22
N GLN A 155 21.68 -21.57 -51.34
CA GLN A 155 21.11 -20.24 -51.61
C GLN A 155 22.03 -19.13 -51.08
N CYS A 156 22.71 -19.37 -49.95
CA CYS A 156 23.77 -18.51 -49.43
C CYS A 156 24.87 -19.35 -48.75
N GLY A 157 25.93 -18.69 -48.25
CA GLY A 157 27.08 -19.33 -47.58
C GLY A 157 28.26 -19.61 -48.51
N ASP A 158 29.31 -20.24 -47.97
CA ASP A 158 30.57 -20.47 -48.69
C ASP A 158 30.44 -21.50 -49.82
N ASP A 159 31.16 -21.29 -50.92
CA ASP A 159 31.22 -22.21 -52.06
C ASP A 159 32.27 -23.32 -51.94
N GLY A 160 33.10 -23.28 -50.89
CA GLY A 160 34.20 -24.22 -50.66
C GLY A 160 35.50 -23.89 -51.43
N CYS A 161 35.51 -22.79 -52.17
CA CYS A 161 36.62 -22.30 -53.01
C CYS A 161 37.07 -20.87 -52.64
N GLY A 162 36.61 -20.34 -51.50
CA GLY A 162 36.86 -18.97 -51.06
C GLY A 162 35.90 -17.93 -51.64
N GLY A 163 34.90 -18.35 -52.42
CA GLY A 163 33.76 -17.54 -52.85
C GLY A 163 32.49 -17.85 -52.05
N SER A 164 31.37 -17.30 -52.50
CA SER A 164 30.06 -17.49 -51.86
C SER A 164 28.99 -17.86 -52.87
N CYS A 165 28.11 -18.77 -52.47
CA CYS A 165 26.95 -19.22 -53.24
C CYS A 165 25.79 -18.22 -53.27
N GLY A 166 25.87 -17.13 -52.49
CA GLY A 166 24.87 -16.08 -52.46
C GLY A 166 24.81 -15.37 -51.10
N SER A 167 24.10 -14.25 -51.05
CA SER A 167 23.72 -13.58 -49.81
C SER A 167 22.22 -13.79 -49.54
N CYS A 168 21.88 -13.97 -48.27
CA CYS A 168 20.49 -14.10 -47.83
C CYS A 168 19.85 -12.69 -47.77
N GLY A 169 18.51 -12.60 -47.82
CA GLY A 169 17.79 -11.33 -47.83
C GLY A 169 17.82 -10.57 -46.49
N ALA A 170 17.16 -9.40 -46.45
CA ALA A 170 17.00 -8.65 -45.21
C ALA A 170 16.36 -9.53 -44.11
N ASN A 171 16.92 -9.48 -42.90
CA ASN A 171 16.53 -10.29 -41.75
C ASN A 171 16.63 -11.81 -41.98
N GLN A 172 17.45 -12.27 -42.92
CA GLN A 172 17.75 -13.69 -43.14
C GLN A 172 19.21 -13.98 -42.80
N GLN A 173 19.45 -15.18 -42.26
CA GLN A 173 20.76 -15.75 -42.02
C GLN A 173 20.95 -17.03 -42.84
N CYS A 174 22.21 -17.38 -43.10
CA CYS A 174 22.54 -18.62 -43.79
C CYS A 174 22.49 -19.78 -42.79
N SER A 175 21.63 -20.78 -43.02
CA SER A 175 21.68 -22.03 -42.27
C SER A 175 22.94 -22.83 -42.63
N ALA A 176 23.29 -23.83 -41.83
CA ALA A 176 24.38 -24.76 -42.11
C ALA A 176 24.21 -25.51 -43.46
N ASP A 177 22.96 -25.72 -43.90
CA ASP A 177 22.62 -26.33 -45.21
C ASP A 177 22.73 -25.33 -46.39
N GLY A 178 23.22 -24.11 -46.14
CA GLY A 178 23.31 -23.06 -47.13
C GLY A 178 21.96 -22.46 -47.52
N LYS A 179 20.92 -22.54 -46.68
CA LYS A 179 19.58 -21.99 -46.97
C LYS A 179 19.39 -20.62 -46.32
N CYS A 180 18.64 -19.75 -47.00
CA CYS A 180 18.17 -18.50 -46.41
C CYS A 180 17.03 -18.84 -45.43
N VAL A 181 17.28 -18.68 -44.13
CA VAL A 181 16.25 -18.80 -43.08
C VAL A 181 16.11 -17.46 -42.36
N CYS A 182 14.96 -17.16 -41.75
CA CYS A 182 14.83 -15.94 -40.96
C CYS A 182 15.84 -15.94 -39.79
N ALA A 183 16.47 -14.79 -39.55
CA ALA A 183 17.29 -14.56 -38.37
C ALA A 183 16.42 -14.47 -37.09
N TYR A 184 15.18 -13.99 -37.26
CA TYR A 184 14.18 -13.80 -36.22
C TYR A 184 12.85 -14.46 -36.65
N THR A 185 11.72 -13.78 -36.43
CA THR A 185 10.37 -14.28 -36.71
C THR A 185 10.04 -14.32 -38.21
N ALA A 186 9.52 -15.45 -38.70
CA ALA A 186 8.94 -15.54 -40.04
C ALA A 186 7.49 -15.03 -40.05
N CYS A 187 7.08 -14.27 -41.07
CA CYS A 187 5.76 -13.65 -41.10
C CYS A 187 5.28 -13.32 -42.53
N GLY A 188 4.07 -13.75 -42.89
CA GLY A 188 3.44 -13.35 -44.17
C GLY A 188 4.21 -13.71 -45.45
N GLY A 189 5.17 -14.64 -45.38
CA GLY A 189 6.10 -14.97 -46.48
C GLY A 189 7.42 -14.19 -46.48
N GLY A 190 7.65 -13.32 -45.49
CA GLY A 190 8.92 -12.62 -45.24
C GLY A 190 9.50 -12.90 -43.85
N CYS A 191 10.55 -12.16 -43.48
CA CYS A 191 11.22 -12.23 -42.19
C CYS A 191 11.17 -10.86 -41.48
N CYS A 192 10.69 -10.86 -40.24
CA CYS A 192 10.65 -9.66 -39.40
C CYS A 192 12.05 -9.26 -38.91
N GLY A 193 12.21 -8.00 -38.54
CA GLY A 193 13.45 -7.46 -37.97
C GLY A 193 13.74 -7.99 -36.56
N ASP A 194 14.83 -7.49 -35.98
CA ASP A 194 15.12 -7.67 -34.56
C ASP A 194 13.95 -7.12 -33.72
N LYS A 195 13.69 -7.74 -32.57
CA LYS A 195 12.62 -7.34 -31.62
C LYS A 195 11.22 -7.24 -32.23
N ALA A 196 10.94 -7.98 -33.31
CA ALA A 196 9.63 -7.97 -33.96
C ALA A 196 8.90 -9.31 -33.85
N VAL A 197 7.58 -9.22 -33.63
CA VAL A 197 6.64 -10.36 -33.60
C VAL A 197 5.80 -10.40 -34.87
N CYS A 198 5.26 -11.56 -35.20
CA CYS A 198 4.30 -11.72 -36.30
C CYS A 198 2.87 -11.76 -35.77
N LEU A 199 2.03 -10.82 -36.19
CA LEU A 199 0.59 -10.82 -35.88
C LEU A 199 -0.19 -10.45 -37.14
N ASP A 200 -1.23 -11.23 -37.48
CA ASP A 200 -2.02 -11.08 -38.71
C ASP A 200 -1.15 -10.97 -39.98
N SER A 201 -0.14 -11.83 -40.12
CA SER A 201 0.85 -11.79 -41.22
C SER A 201 1.61 -10.46 -41.36
N THR A 202 1.59 -9.60 -40.33
CA THR A 202 2.27 -8.31 -40.27
C THR A 202 3.36 -8.35 -39.19
N CYS A 203 4.58 -7.94 -39.54
CA CYS A 203 5.64 -7.72 -38.54
C CYS A 203 5.32 -6.50 -37.68
N ARG A 204 5.43 -6.63 -36.36
CA ARG A 204 5.22 -5.55 -35.39
C ARG A 204 6.47 -5.41 -34.52
N ASP A 205 7.02 -4.20 -34.48
CA ASP A 205 8.22 -3.87 -33.71
C ASP A 205 7.86 -3.67 -32.23
N CYS A 206 8.38 -4.51 -31.34
CA CYS A 206 8.10 -4.44 -29.91
C CYS A 206 8.74 -3.22 -29.22
N THR A 207 9.59 -2.47 -29.92
CA THR A 207 10.11 -1.17 -29.48
C THR A 207 9.22 0.01 -29.87
N HIS A 208 8.24 -0.19 -30.77
CA HIS A 208 7.32 0.83 -31.29
C HIS A 208 5.95 0.22 -31.63
N LEU A 209 5.20 -0.15 -30.59
CA LEU A 209 3.87 -0.74 -30.73
C LEU A 209 2.80 0.34 -30.90
N ALA A 210 2.20 0.40 -32.07
CA ALA A 210 0.98 1.18 -32.31
C ALA A 210 -0.27 0.35 -31.97
N SER A 211 -1.29 0.99 -31.37
CA SER A 211 -2.57 0.34 -31.04
C SER A 211 -3.30 -0.15 -32.29
N LEU A 212 -3.88 -1.34 -32.20
CA LEU A 212 -4.63 -1.99 -33.27
C LEU A 212 -6.13 -1.67 -33.26
N GLY A 213 -6.61 -0.93 -32.26
CA GLY A 213 -8.04 -0.60 -32.08
C GLY A 213 -8.93 -1.80 -31.73
N ASP A 214 -8.34 -2.97 -31.48
CA ASP A 214 -9.02 -4.23 -31.13
C ASP A 214 -8.41 -4.78 -29.84
N ALA A 215 -9.28 -5.05 -28.87
CA ALA A 215 -8.88 -5.42 -27.52
C ALA A 215 -8.16 -6.78 -27.43
N GLY A 216 -8.57 -7.75 -28.23
CA GLY A 216 -7.95 -9.07 -28.26
C GLY A 216 -6.58 -9.01 -28.94
N LYS A 217 -6.49 -8.30 -30.07
CA LYS A 217 -5.24 -8.15 -30.83
C LYS A 217 -4.19 -7.34 -30.07
N ASN A 218 -4.60 -6.28 -29.36
CA ASN A 218 -3.68 -5.51 -28.51
C ASN A 218 -3.12 -6.35 -27.37
N ALA A 219 -3.96 -7.13 -26.67
CA ALA A 219 -3.50 -8.02 -25.61
C ALA A 219 -2.50 -9.06 -26.16
N THR A 220 -2.87 -9.77 -27.23
CA THR A 220 -2.00 -10.75 -27.91
C THR A 220 -0.68 -10.13 -28.38
N LEU A 221 -0.70 -8.90 -28.91
CA LEU A 221 0.48 -8.18 -29.37
C LEU A 221 1.45 -7.88 -28.21
N VAL A 222 0.93 -7.32 -27.12
CA VAL A 222 1.72 -6.99 -25.92
C VAL A 222 2.31 -8.26 -25.30
N GLU A 223 1.50 -9.31 -25.12
CA GLU A 223 1.93 -10.61 -24.56
C GLU A 223 2.97 -11.30 -25.44
N SER A 224 2.82 -11.27 -26.77
CA SER A 224 3.82 -11.83 -27.71
C SER A 224 5.16 -11.10 -27.59
N CYS A 225 5.14 -9.77 -27.48
CA CYS A 225 6.35 -8.97 -27.31
C CYS A 225 7.03 -9.22 -25.95
N LEU A 226 6.26 -9.25 -24.86
CA LEU A 226 6.77 -9.54 -23.52
C LEU A 226 7.32 -10.96 -23.37
N SER A 227 6.70 -11.95 -24.00
CA SER A 227 7.14 -13.35 -23.94
C SER A 227 8.37 -13.62 -24.80
N GLN A 228 8.39 -13.15 -26.06
CA GLN A 228 9.50 -13.40 -26.99
C GLN A 228 10.72 -12.50 -26.73
N TRP A 229 10.49 -11.22 -26.41
CA TRP A 229 11.55 -10.20 -26.39
C TRP A 229 11.77 -9.54 -25.02
N LYS A 230 10.99 -9.92 -24.00
CA LYS A 230 11.02 -9.32 -22.65
C LYS A 230 10.79 -7.80 -22.65
N LEU A 231 10.18 -7.26 -23.72
CA LEU A 231 9.95 -5.84 -23.91
C LEU A 231 8.68 -5.63 -24.73
N ALA A 232 7.80 -4.77 -24.26
CA ALA A 232 6.72 -4.18 -25.05
C ALA A 232 6.69 -2.67 -24.79
N ALA A 233 7.01 -1.88 -25.81
CA ALA A 233 7.03 -0.42 -25.74
C ALA A 233 5.90 0.16 -26.60
N LEU A 234 4.93 0.80 -25.93
CA LEU A 234 3.70 1.33 -26.51
C LEU A 234 3.95 2.76 -26.99
N ASP A 235 3.69 3.05 -28.26
CA ASP A 235 3.65 4.41 -28.78
C ASP A 235 2.38 5.15 -28.32
N ALA A 236 2.32 6.47 -28.52
CA ALA A 236 1.20 7.30 -28.10
C ALA A 236 -0.16 6.80 -28.63
N GLY A 237 -1.14 6.62 -27.74
CA GLY A 237 -2.49 6.21 -28.07
C GLY A 237 -3.18 5.47 -26.92
N THR A 238 -4.35 4.90 -27.21
CA THR A 238 -5.12 4.04 -26.31
C THR A 238 -5.10 2.60 -26.80
N PHE A 239 -4.74 1.68 -25.92
CA PHE A 239 -4.61 0.25 -26.11
C PHE A 239 -5.67 -0.43 -25.24
N PRO A 240 -6.92 -0.54 -25.72
CA PRO A 240 -7.87 -1.44 -25.09
C PRO A 240 -7.28 -2.86 -25.08
N VAL A 241 -7.41 -3.59 -23.98
CA VAL A 241 -7.06 -5.01 -23.85
C VAL A 241 -8.25 -5.84 -23.36
N ALA A 242 -8.40 -7.05 -23.89
CA ALA A 242 -9.55 -7.91 -23.60
C ALA A 242 -9.51 -8.56 -22.20
N HIS A 243 -8.34 -8.61 -21.58
CA HIS A 243 -8.08 -9.24 -20.29
C HIS A 243 -6.81 -8.63 -19.64
N GLY A 244 -6.55 -8.99 -18.39
CA GLY A 244 -5.37 -8.50 -17.65
C GLY A 244 -4.04 -9.11 -18.15
N ILE A 245 -3.00 -8.28 -18.25
CA ILE A 245 -1.68 -8.67 -18.76
C ILE A 245 -0.75 -9.07 -17.61
N THR A 246 -0.29 -10.32 -17.60
CA THR A 246 0.77 -10.77 -16.67
C THR A 246 2.13 -10.60 -17.32
N LEU A 247 2.98 -9.76 -16.72
CA LEU A 247 4.35 -9.56 -17.19
C LEU A 247 5.21 -10.80 -16.84
N PRO A 248 5.86 -11.47 -17.81
CA PRO A 248 6.83 -12.53 -17.52
C PRO A 248 8.02 -12.00 -16.72
N ALA A 249 8.67 -12.88 -15.95
CA ALA A 249 9.84 -12.50 -15.15
C ALA A 249 10.93 -11.82 -16.01
N GLY A 250 11.49 -10.73 -15.49
CA GLY A 250 12.50 -9.88 -16.15
C GLY A 250 12.01 -9.11 -17.39
N SER A 251 10.70 -9.03 -17.65
CA SER A 251 10.17 -8.25 -18.79
C SER A 251 9.81 -6.81 -18.45
N HIS A 252 9.80 -5.93 -19.45
CA HIS A 252 9.44 -4.52 -19.32
C HIS A 252 8.28 -4.15 -20.24
N LEU A 253 7.14 -3.76 -19.66
CA LEU A 253 6.04 -3.10 -20.34
C LEU A 253 6.17 -1.58 -20.13
N LYS A 254 6.23 -0.78 -21.20
CA LYS A 254 6.49 0.66 -21.05
C LYS A 254 5.81 1.56 -22.08
N GLY A 255 5.63 2.82 -21.75
CA GLY A 255 5.31 3.88 -22.71
C GLY A 255 6.55 4.36 -23.48
N ASN A 256 6.34 4.85 -24.71
CA ASN A 256 7.31 5.58 -25.48
C ASN A 256 7.03 7.09 -25.45
N GLY A 257 8.09 7.87 -25.23
CA GLY A 257 7.99 9.32 -25.11
C GLY A 257 7.28 9.76 -23.82
N THR A 258 6.84 11.01 -23.78
CA THR A 258 6.30 11.66 -22.56
C THR A 258 4.77 11.66 -22.50
N SER A 259 4.08 10.90 -23.36
CA SER A 259 2.62 11.00 -23.52
C SER A 259 1.79 10.00 -22.71
N HIS A 260 2.43 9.17 -21.86
CA HIS A 260 1.79 8.15 -21.01
C HIS A 260 0.65 7.37 -21.72
N PRO A 261 0.97 6.57 -22.76
CA PRO A 261 -0.05 5.86 -23.52
C PRO A 261 -0.94 5.02 -22.62
N VAL A 262 -2.22 4.96 -22.97
CA VAL A 262 -3.26 4.38 -22.12
C VAL A 262 -3.37 2.91 -22.43
N LEU A 263 -3.03 2.05 -21.47
CA LEU A 263 -3.47 0.66 -21.45
C LEU A 263 -4.79 0.64 -20.67
N GLU A 264 -5.90 0.28 -21.32
CA GLU A 264 -7.22 0.26 -20.69
C GLU A 264 -7.86 -1.12 -20.80
N LEU A 265 -8.55 -1.54 -19.74
CA LEU A 265 -9.31 -2.78 -19.76
C LEU A 265 -10.61 -2.57 -20.53
N ALA A 266 -10.88 -3.37 -21.57
CA ALA A 266 -12.00 -3.13 -22.49
C ALA A 266 -13.36 -3.70 -22.05
N GLN A 267 -13.36 -4.58 -21.04
CA GLN A 267 -14.55 -5.30 -20.55
C GLN A 267 -14.31 -5.83 -19.12
N ALA A 268 -15.38 -6.20 -18.41
CA ALA A 268 -15.29 -6.82 -17.08
C ALA A 268 -14.32 -8.02 -17.08
N ASN A 269 -13.36 -7.99 -16.16
CA ASN A 269 -12.27 -8.96 -16.16
C ASN A 269 -12.59 -10.23 -15.36
N GLN A 270 -12.02 -11.35 -15.79
CA GLN A 270 -12.00 -12.60 -15.03
C GLN A 270 -10.72 -12.78 -14.20
N THR A 271 -9.64 -12.04 -14.51
CA THR A 271 -8.35 -12.18 -13.80
C THR A 271 -8.18 -11.25 -12.60
N ASN A 272 -9.12 -10.33 -12.38
CA ASN A 272 -9.09 -9.33 -11.29
C ASN A 272 -7.91 -8.32 -11.30
N PHE A 273 -7.19 -8.18 -12.42
CA PHE A 273 -6.14 -7.15 -12.56
C PHE A 273 -6.03 -6.59 -13.98
N LEU A 274 -5.57 -5.33 -14.16
CA LEU A 274 -5.14 -4.87 -15.49
C LEU A 274 -3.69 -5.31 -15.79
N VAL A 275 -2.77 -5.12 -14.84
CA VAL A 275 -1.38 -5.58 -14.96
C VAL A 275 -0.97 -6.41 -13.73
N THR A 276 -0.32 -7.54 -13.94
CA THR A 276 0.40 -8.29 -12.88
C THR A 276 1.90 -8.21 -13.12
N VAL A 277 2.67 -7.71 -12.14
CA VAL A 277 4.13 -7.58 -12.19
C VAL A 277 4.80 -8.71 -11.40
N THR A 278 5.57 -9.54 -12.09
CA THR A 278 6.28 -10.73 -11.54
C THR A 278 7.78 -10.45 -11.33
N ASP A 279 8.59 -11.48 -11.05
CA ASP A 279 9.97 -11.36 -10.58
C ASP A 279 10.86 -10.54 -11.53
N GLY A 280 11.45 -9.45 -11.04
CA GLY A 280 12.27 -8.51 -11.80
C GLY A 280 11.56 -7.80 -12.95
N ALA A 281 10.25 -7.99 -13.11
CA ALA A 281 9.46 -7.39 -14.18
C ALA A 281 9.15 -5.91 -13.87
N ARG A 282 8.89 -5.13 -14.91
CA ARG A 282 8.77 -3.67 -14.83
C ARG A 282 7.58 -3.16 -15.62
N VAL A 283 6.83 -2.23 -15.05
CA VAL A 283 5.84 -1.41 -15.76
C VAL A 283 6.14 0.08 -15.56
N SER A 284 6.30 0.83 -16.65
CA SER A 284 6.63 2.26 -16.54
C SER A 284 6.05 3.17 -17.63
N ASP A 285 5.91 4.46 -17.29
CA ASP A 285 5.57 5.53 -18.24
C ASP A 285 4.22 5.33 -18.96
N LEU A 286 3.26 4.65 -18.33
CA LEU A 286 1.92 4.37 -18.88
C LEU A 286 0.81 5.08 -18.11
N THR A 287 -0.34 5.22 -18.76
CA THR A 287 -1.63 5.34 -18.05
C THR A 287 -2.25 3.94 -17.99
N LEU A 288 -2.47 3.41 -16.78
CA LEU A 288 -3.09 2.12 -16.52
C LEU A 288 -4.52 2.39 -16.04
N ASP A 289 -5.51 2.11 -16.90
CA ASP A 289 -6.92 2.43 -16.64
C ASP A 289 -7.76 1.15 -16.46
N GLY A 290 -8.18 0.89 -15.22
CA GLY A 290 -9.03 -0.25 -14.86
C GLY A 290 -10.46 -0.14 -15.40
N MET A 291 -10.88 1.02 -15.94
CA MET A 291 -12.19 1.26 -16.57
C MET A 291 -13.41 0.84 -15.71
N ASN A 292 -13.26 0.74 -14.39
CA ASN A 292 -14.25 0.17 -13.47
C ASN A 292 -14.65 -1.29 -13.81
N HIS A 293 -13.74 -2.05 -14.42
CA HIS A 293 -13.91 -3.43 -14.86
C HIS A 293 -13.19 -4.48 -14.00
N VAL A 294 -12.58 -4.05 -12.89
CA VAL A 294 -11.91 -4.91 -11.90
C VAL A 294 -12.73 -4.92 -10.60
N ALA A 295 -13.48 -6.00 -10.35
CA ALA A 295 -14.64 -5.97 -9.45
C ALA A 295 -14.62 -6.95 -8.25
N ASP A 296 -13.50 -7.58 -7.96
CA ASP A 296 -13.36 -8.53 -6.83
C ASP A 296 -12.71 -7.86 -5.61
N ALA A 297 -12.89 -8.45 -4.41
CA ALA A 297 -12.33 -7.99 -3.14
C ALA A 297 -10.78 -7.99 -3.11
N ASN A 298 -10.13 -8.77 -3.98
CA ASN A 298 -8.69 -8.73 -4.20
C ASN A 298 -8.28 -8.02 -5.51
N GLY A 299 -9.22 -7.34 -6.17
CA GLY A 299 -9.01 -6.71 -7.47
C GLY A 299 -8.15 -5.44 -7.38
N ALA A 300 -7.21 -5.28 -8.31
CA ALA A 300 -6.44 -4.04 -8.43
C ALA A 300 -6.16 -3.66 -9.88
N VAL A 301 -5.87 -2.39 -10.17
CA VAL A 301 -5.34 -2.01 -11.49
C VAL A 301 -3.95 -2.65 -11.69
N VAL A 302 -3.11 -2.62 -10.65
CA VAL A 302 -1.79 -3.27 -10.65
C VAL A 302 -1.66 -4.26 -9.49
N HIS A 303 -1.42 -5.53 -9.80
CA HIS A 303 -0.94 -6.53 -8.84
C HIS A 303 0.59 -6.58 -8.86
N VAL A 304 1.20 -6.57 -7.68
CA VAL A 304 2.63 -6.85 -7.48
C VAL A 304 2.72 -8.19 -6.76
N VAL A 305 3.19 -9.21 -7.48
CA VAL A 305 3.26 -10.60 -6.98
C VAL A 305 4.70 -11.12 -6.87
N GLY A 306 5.59 -10.63 -7.72
CA GLY A 306 6.99 -11.06 -7.74
C GLY A 306 7.92 -10.23 -6.85
N SER A 307 9.16 -10.70 -6.76
CA SER A 307 10.29 -10.03 -6.12
C SER A 307 11.01 -9.07 -7.07
N GLU A 308 11.61 -8.01 -6.54
CA GLU A 308 12.35 -6.99 -7.32
C GLU A 308 11.52 -6.36 -8.46
N ALA A 309 10.19 -6.44 -8.37
CA ALA A 309 9.25 -5.90 -9.33
C ALA A 309 9.20 -4.37 -9.22
N LEU A 310 9.05 -3.68 -10.36
CA LEU A 310 9.07 -2.22 -10.43
C LEU A 310 7.81 -1.65 -11.11
N VAL A 311 7.13 -0.73 -10.42
CA VAL A 311 6.01 0.08 -10.93
C VAL A 311 6.45 1.54 -10.88
N ASP A 312 6.91 2.11 -11.99
CA ASP A 312 7.64 3.38 -12.03
C ASP A 312 6.99 4.43 -12.96
N GLY A 313 6.68 5.62 -12.46
CA GLY A 313 6.23 6.73 -13.31
C GLY A 313 4.89 6.51 -14.03
N ASN A 314 3.97 5.69 -13.48
CA ASN A 314 2.67 5.42 -14.10
C ASN A 314 1.57 6.33 -13.56
N ILE A 315 0.55 6.59 -14.37
CA ILE A 315 -0.76 7.09 -13.92
C ILE A 315 -1.66 5.87 -13.76
N ILE A 316 -2.23 5.63 -12.57
CA ILE A 316 -2.97 4.41 -12.23
C ILE A 316 -4.35 4.81 -11.73
N ARG A 317 -5.41 4.37 -12.42
CA ARG A 317 -6.76 4.83 -12.12
C ARG A 317 -7.87 3.90 -12.58
N ASN A 318 -9.11 4.27 -12.25
CA ASN A 318 -10.25 4.00 -13.13
C ASN A 318 -10.72 5.30 -13.80
N LYS A 319 -11.28 5.16 -15.00
CA LYS A 319 -11.89 6.23 -15.79
C LYS A 319 -12.78 7.19 -14.98
N ASP A 320 -13.71 6.62 -14.22
CA ASP A 320 -14.68 7.34 -13.38
C ASP A 320 -14.55 6.84 -11.93
N MET A 321 -15.09 7.59 -10.97
CA MET A 321 -15.12 7.15 -9.56
C MET A 321 -15.77 5.76 -9.43
N PRO A 322 -15.19 4.82 -8.64
CA PRO A 322 -15.74 3.48 -8.50
C PRO A 322 -17.18 3.52 -7.99
N PRO A 323 -18.16 2.92 -8.69
CA PRO A 323 -19.55 2.86 -8.25
C PRO A 323 -19.69 2.05 -6.95
N ILE A 324 -20.84 2.18 -6.28
CA ILE A 324 -21.11 1.46 -5.04
C ILE A 324 -20.98 -0.06 -5.25
N GLY A 325 -20.21 -0.71 -4.39
CA GLY A 325 -19.88 -2.14 -4.45
C GLY A 325 -18.64 -2.50 -5.28
N LEU A 326 -17.96 -1.53 -5.92
CA LEU A 326 -16.74 -1.78 -6.68
C LEU A 326 -15.48 -1.42 -5.85
N HIS A 327 -14.79 -2.43 -5.33
CA HIS A 327 -13.69 -2.27 -4.37
C HIS A 327 -12.28 -2.34 -5.01
N THR A 328 -12.12 -1.79 -6.21
CA THR A 328 -10.84 -1.81 -6.96
C THR A 328 -9.72 -1.08 -6.22
N THR A 329 -8.56 -1.74 -6.06
CA THR A 329 -7.33 -1.13 -5.54
C THR A 329 -6.50 -0.51 -6.68
N GLY A 330 -5.74 0.56 -6.43
CA GLY A 330 -4.74 1.05 -7.38
C GLY A 330 -3.57 0.08 -7.55
N ILE A 331 -2.74 -0.08 -6.51
CA ILE A 331 -1.64 -1.05 -6.44
C ILE A 331 -1.85 -2.01 -5.26
N TYR A 332 -1.81 -3.32 -5.51
CA TYR A 332 -1.88 -4.33 -4.46
C TYR A 332 -0.60 -5.19 -4.44
N PHE A 333 0.22 -5.01 -3.40
CA PHE A 333 1.30 -5.94 -3.06
C PHE A 333 0.67 -7.17 -2.38
N ILE A 334 0.43 -8.20 -3.18
CA ILE A 334 -0.36 -9.39 -2.79
C ILE A 334 0.46 -10.68 -2.78
N GLY A 335 1.64 -10.69 -3.40
CA GLY A 335 2.49 -11.88 -3.46
C GLY A 335 3.15 -12.24 -2.13
N ALA A 336 2.80 -13.41 -1.57
CA ALA A 336 3.47 -14.03 -0.42
C ALA A 336 5.00 -14.11 -0.52
N GLN A 337 5.48 -14.29 -1.76
CA GLN A 337 6.89 -14.43 -2.11
C GLN A 337 7.45 -13.17 -2.79
N GLY A 338 6.66 -12.09 -2.87
CA GLY A 338 7.06 -10.83 -3.47
C GLY A 338 7.93 -10.04 -2.50
N LYS A 339 9.21 -9.91 -2.81
CA LYS A 339 10.25 -9.37 -1.92
C LYS A 339 10.94 -8.18 -2.55
N ASN A 340 11.17 -7.12 -1.77
CA ASN A 340 11.93 -5.92 -2.20
C ASN A 340 11.36 -5.23 -3.46
N SER A 341 10.07 -5.40 -3.75
CA SER A 341 9.40 -4.80 -4.89
C SER A 341 8.97 -3.37 -4.59
N LYS A 342 8.93 -2.53 -5.62
CA LYS A 342 8.86 -1.07 -5.49
C LYS A 342 7.86 -0.43 -6.43
N ALA A 343 6.97 0.39 -5.87
CA ALA A 343 6.20 1.39 -6.59
C ALA A 343 6.82 2.77 -6.35
N THR A 344 7.14 3.53 -7.41
CA THR A 344 7.80 4.83 -7.29
C THR A 344 7.31 5.82 -8.33
N GLY A 345 7.18 7.10 -7.96
CA GLY A 345 6.88 8.19 -8.91
C GLY A 345 5.53 8.09 -9.61
N ASN A 346 4.59 7.29 -9.08
CA ASN A 346 3.29 7.09 -9.72
C ASN A 346 2.29 8.19 -9.30
N GLU A 347 1.19 8.32 -10.04
CA GLU A 347 -0.01 9.04 -9.63
C GLU A 347 -1.18 8.03 -9.55
N ILE A 348 -1.85 7.94 -8.39
CA ILE A 348 -2.95 6.99 -8.15
C ILE A 348 -4.21 7.77 -7.79
N TYR A 349 -5.29 7.59 -8.56
CA TYR A 349 -6.58 8.25 -8.30
C TYR A 349 -7.79 7.51 -8.88
N ASN A 350 -9.02 7.88 -8.47
CA ASN A 350 -10.27 7.21 -8.88
C ASN A 350 -10.25 5.69 -8.61
N CYS A 351 -9.69 5.27 -7.47
CA CYS A 351 -9.73 3.89 -6.99
C CYS A 351 -10.48 3.81 -5.67
N PHE A 352 -10.93 2.62 -5.28
CA PHE A 352 -11.61 2.43 -4.00
C PHE A 352 -10.59 2.40 -2.86
N TYR A 353 -9.50 1.65 -3.06
CA TYR A 353 -8.29 1.72 -2.25
C TYR A 353 -7.12 2.23 -3.10
N GLY A 354 -6.18 2.98 -2.53
CA GLY A 354 -5.01 3.47 -3.26
C GLY A 354 -3.96 2.38 -3.40
N VAL A 355 -3.35 2.01 -2.27
CA VAL A 355 -2.32 0.97 -2.16
C VAL A 355 -2.65 0.01 -1.02
N ILE A 356 -2.48 -1.30 -1.22
CA ILE A 356 -2.60 -2.30 -0.15
C ILE A 356 -1.33 -3.14 -0.06
N PHE A 357 -0.84 -3.32 1.17
CA PHE A 357 0.18 -4.31 1.54
C PHE A 357 -0.50 -5.50 2.22
N ALA A 358 -0.48 -6.68 1.59
CA ALA A 358 -1.16 -7.87 2.11
C ALA A 358 -0.63 -8.32 3.48
N TRP A 359 -1.51 -8.95 4.27
CA TRP A 359 -1.26 -9.44 5.64
C TRP A 359 -0.06 -10.37 5.80
N MET A 360 0.35 -11.03 4.72
CA MET A 360 1.44 -12.01 4.70
C MET A 360 2.83 -11.41 4.42
N LEU A 361 2.92 -10.09 4.20
CA LEU A 361 4.20 -9.41 3.97
C LEU A 361 4.95 -9.15 5.29
N ASP A 362 6.27 -9.30 5.24
CA ASP A 362 7.17 -9.26 6.40
C ASP A 362 8.24 -8.15 6.32
N ALA A 363 8.85 -7.85 7.47
CA ALA A 363 9.89 -6.83 7.63
C ALA A 363 11.26 -7.22 7.06
N ALA A 364 11.50 -8.50 6.76
CA ALA A 364 12.78 -8.97 6.25
C ALA A 364 12.95 -8.73 4.75
N HIS A 365 11.84 -8.50 4.02
CA HIS A 365 11.84 -8.37 2.56
C HIS A 365 10.93 -7.23 2.06
N PRO A 366 11.14 -6.00 2.55
CA PRO A 366 10.09 -5.00 2.56
C PRO A 366 9.73 -4.47 1.17
N ASN A 367 8.45 -4.57 0.83
CA ASN A 367 7.90 -3.89 -0.34
C ASN A 367 7.66 -2.41 -0.04
N THR A 368 7.90 -1.53 -1.02
CA THR A 368 7.92 -0.08 -0.83
C THR A 368 7.02 0.64 -1.84
N VAL A 369 6.20 1.59 -1.37
CA VAL A 369 5.63 2.68 -2.18
C VAL A 369 6.30 3.98 -1.79
N GLU A 370 6.92 4.66 -2.75
CA GLU A 370 7.61 5.93 -2.51
C GLU A 370 7.31 6.99 -3.57
N LYS A 371 7.49 8.27 -3.21
CA LYS A 371 7.42 9.41 -4.14
C LYS A 371 6.16 9.41 -5.02
N THR A 372 5.07 8.84 -4.52
CA THR A 372 3.84 8.59 -5.26
C THR A 372 2.78 9.57 -4.78
N THR A 373 2.02 10.14 -5.71
CA THR A 373 0.85 10.97 -5.39
C THR A 373 -0.37 10.07 -5.31
N ILE A 374 -1.10 10.11 -4.20
CA ILE A 374 -2.31 9.30 -3.96
C ILE A 374 -3.45 10.24 -3.58
N ARG A 375 -4.42 10.38 -4.49
CA ARG A 375 -5.52 11.34 -4.34
C ARG A 375 -6.83 10.79 -4.86
N ASP A 376 -7.95 11.39 -4.46
CA ASP A 376 -9.29 10.99 -4.93
C ASP A 376 -9.50 9.46 -4.83
N ILE A 377 -9.07 8.87 -3.71
CA ILE A 377 -9.32 7.48 -3.33
C ILE A 377 -10.56 7.43 -2.45
N ARG A 378 -11.52 6.56 -2.79
CA ARG A 378 -12.85 6.56 -2.17
C ARG A 378 -12.85 6.11 -0.70
N CYS A 379 -12.00 5.16 -0.37
CA CYS A 379 -11.74 4.67 0.99
C CYS A 379 -10.25 4.92 1.35
N ASP A 380 -9.52 3.92 1.84
CA ASP A 380 -8.17 4.10 2.39
C ASP A 380 -7.09 4.26 1.31
N SER A 381 -6.22 5.26 1.49
CA SER A 381 -5.20 5.62 0.48
C SER A 381 -4.00 4.68 0.52
N ILE A 382 -3.49 4.33 1.70
CA ILE A 382 -2.53 3.22 1.89
C ILE A 382 -3.02 2.34 3.05
N THR A 383 -3.19 1.04 2.81
CA THR A 383 -3.55 0.06 3.84
C THR A 383 -2.39 -0.88 4.17
N LEU A 384 -1.96 -0.87 5.43
CA LEU A 384 -0.92 -1.76 5.98
C LEU A 384 -1.56 -2.96 6.67
N ALA A 385 -2.06 -3.94 5.91
CA ALA A 385 -2.55 -5.19 6.49
C ALA A 385 -1.40 -6.13 6.91
N GLY A 386 -0.27 -6.06 6.20
CA GLY A 386 1.02 -6.62 6.62
C GLY A 386 2.14 -5.58 6.46
N TYR A 387 3.40 -6.01 6.49
CA TYR A 387 4.53 -5.09 6.43
C TYR A 387 4.63 -4.41 5.05
N GLY A 388 4.75 -3.09 5.08
CA GLY A 388 4.99 -2.25 3.90
C GLY A 388 5.70 -0.96 4.29
N ARG A 389 6.34 -0.32 3.32
CA ARG A 389 7.02 0.97 3.51
C ARG A 389 6.36 2.04 2.64
N ALA A 390 5.82 3.07 3.27
CA ALA A 390 5.32 4.28 2.62
C ALA A 390 6.32 5.42 2.85
N VAL A 391 7.05 5.82 1.80
CA VAL A 391 8.20 6.75 1.92
C VAL A 391 8.06 7.98 1.00
N GLY A 392 7.95 9.18 1.55
CA GLY A 392 7.98 10.41 0.75
C GLY A 392 6.81 10.56 -0.23
N ASN A 393 5.63 10.04 0.11
CA ASN A 393 4.41 10.15 -0.71
C ASN A 393 3.62 11.42 -0.38
N THR A 394 2.77 11.86 -1.31
CA THR A 394 1.83 12.96 -1.11
C THR A 394 0.40 12.40 -1.19
N ILE A 395 -0.34 12.45 -0.08
CA ILE A 395 -1.60 11.71 0.11
C ILE A 395 -2.72 12.67 0.52
N TYR A 396 -3.69 12.92 -0.37
CA TYR A 396 -4.73 13.92 -0.11
C TYR A 396 -6.10 13.71 -0.77
N GLN A 397 -7.14 14.32 -0.20
CA GLN A 397 -8.52 14.29 -0.74
C GLN A 397 -9.15 12.89 -0.79
N ASN A 398 -8.76 11.99 0.12
CA ASN A 398 -9.21 10.60 0.13
C ASN A 398 -10.30 10.30 1.20
N GLY A 399 -10.94 9.14 1.11
CA GLY A 399 -11.69 8.51 2.19
C GLY A 399 -13.15 8.94 2.39
N TRP A 400 -13.81 9.55 1.41
CA TRP A 400 -15.17 10.08 1.62
C TRP A 400 -16.30 9.05 1.68
N ASP A 401 -16.06 7.80 1.26
CA ASP A 401 -17.05 6.72 1.34
C ASP A 401 -16.43 5.30 1.31
N CYS A 402 -16.20 4.71 2.48
CA CYS A 402 -15.73 3.33 2.62
C CYS A 402 -16.84 2.26 2.56
N GLU A 403 -18.10 2.61 2.25
CA GLU A 403 -19.26 1.68 2.23
C GLU A 403 -19.51 0.89 3.54
N ASN A 404 -18.86 1.28 4.63
CA ASN A 404 -18.82 0.55 5.89
C ASN A 404 -19.70 1.19 6.99
N GLY A 405 -20.39 2.29 6.67
CA GLY A 405 -21.21 3.09 7.57
C GLY A 405 -20.73 4.56 7.62
N PRO A 406 -20.83 5.24 8.78
CA PRO A 406 -20.37 6.62 8.97
C PRO A 406 -18.85 6.73 9.18
N ILE A 407 -18.07 5.72 8.79
CA ILE A 407 -16.63 5.63 9.06
C ILE A 407 -15.88 6.03 7.77
N PRO A 408 -15.31 7.24 7.70
CA PRO A 408 -14.53 7.66 6.54
C PRO A 408 -13.20 6.91 6.47
N GLY A 409 -12.61 6.84 5.27
CA GLY A 409 -11.31 6.24 5.02
C GLY A 409 -10.14 7.14 5.44
N GLY A 410 -9.00 6.51 5.73
CA GLY A 410 -7.79 7.17 6.17
C GLY A 410 -6.83 7.56 5.03
N GLY A 411 -5.93 8.49 5.33
CA GLY A 411 -4.72 8.70 4.52
C GLY A 411 -3.88 7.43 4.50
N ILE A 412 -3.41 7.00 5.67
CA ILE A 412 -2.78 5.70 5.90
C ILE A 412 -3.56 4.96 7.00
N TYR A 413 -3.95 3.73 6.70
CA TYR A 413 -4.78 2.88 7.55
C TYR A 413 -4.06 1.59 7.96
N CYS A 414 -4.27 1.15 9.19
CA CYS A 414 -3.73 -0.10 9.72
C CYS A 414 -4.76 -0.78 10.64
N LEU A 415 -5.00 -2.08 10.43
CA LEU A 415 -5.90 -2.87 11.27
C LEU A 415 -5.29 -4.25 11.59
N ASP A 416 -5.16 -4.58 12.88
CA ASP A 416 -4.71 -5.90 13.38
C ASP A 416 -3.33 -6.39 12.84
N ASN A 417 -2.54 -5.51 12.21
CA ASN A 417 -1.23 -5.84 11.66
C ASN A 417 -0.16 -5.89 12.75
N VAL A 418 0.33 -7.09 13.02
CA VAL A 418 1.41 -7.35 13.98
C VAL A 418 2.82 -7.44 13.35
N ASN A 419 2.90 -7.46 12.02
CA ASN A 419 4.17 -7.57 11.29
C ASN A 419 4.94 -6.24 11.29
N GLY A 420 4.25 -5.12 11.47
CA GLY A 420 4.81 -3.76 11.48
C GLY A 420 4.72 -3.08 10.11
N GLY A 421 5.60 -2.11 9.88
CA GLY A 421 5.64 -1.28 8.68
C GLY A 421 6.35 0.05 8.93
N GLU A 422 6.64 0.79 7.86
CA GLU A 422 7.30 2.10 7.93
C GLU A 422 6.47 3.17 7.21
N ILE A 423 6.25 4.29 7.90
CA ILE A 423 5.58 5.49 7.40
C ILE A 423 6.58 6.63 7.55
N LEU A 424 7.31 6.94 6.47
CA LEU A 424 8.48 7.82 6.48
C LEU A 424 8.29 9.04 5.57
N ASP A 425 8.53 10.24 6.10
CA ASP A 425 8.70 11.48 5.34
C ASP A 425 7.54 11.83 4.37
N ASN A 426 6.31 11.36 4.64
CA ASN A 426 5.13 11.60 3.79
C ASN A 426 4.41 12.91 4.14
N ASP A 427 3.83 13.55 3.13
CA ASP A 427 2.85 14.64 3.27
C ASP A 427 1.44 14.07 3.19
N ILE A 428 0.66 14.16 4.26
CA ILE A 428 -0.64 13.48 4.38
C ILE A 428 -1.70 14.47 4.85
N HIS A 429 -2.58 14.92 3.95
CA HIS A 429 -3.46 16.05 4.24
C HIS A 429 -4.81 16.00 3.57
N ASP A 430 -5.75 16.83 4.04
CA ASP A 430 -7.05 16.99 3.39
C ASP A 430 -7.81 15.66 3.15
N ASN A 431 -7.64 14.67 4.04
CA ASN A 431 -8.37 13.40 3.96
C ASN A 431 -9.68 13.49 4.76
N CYS A 432 -10.70 12.75 4.36
CA CYS A 432 -12.03 12.76 4.98
C CYS A 432 -12.05 12.06 6.36
N GLY A 433 -11.25 11.02 6.53
CA GLY A 433 -10.98 10.41 7.84
C GLY A 433 -9.80 11.05 8.54
N MET A 434 -9.07 10.24 9.31
CA MET A 434 -7.81 10.65 9.92
C MET A 434 -6.69 10.52 8.87
N ASN A 435 -5.64 11.33 8.97
CA ASN A 435 -4.52 11.22 8.04
C ASN A 435 -3.73 9.94 8.29
N ILE A 436 -3.57 9.54 9.55
CA ILE A 436 -2.99 8.26 9.95
C ILE A 436 -3.95 7.63 10.99
N ASP A 437 -4.59 6.52 10.64
CA ASP A 437 -5.52 5.78 11.52
C ASP A 437 -5.01 4.34 11.76
N ILE A 438 -4.56 4.07 12.98
CA ILE A 438 -3.94 2.81 13.36
C ILE A 438 -4.75 2.17 14.49
N ASP A 439 -5.33 1.00 14.24
CA ASP A 439 -6.13 0.26 15.21
C ASP A 439 -5.61 -1.18 15.37
N ARG A 440 -5.26 -1.58 16.60
CA ARG A 440 -4.75 -2.92 16.96
C ARG A 440 -3.44 -3.36 16.27
N CYS A 441 -2.60 -2.43 15.82
CA CYS A 441 -1.33 -2.75 15.17
C CYS A 441 -0.11 -2.74 16.13
N SER A 442 1.00 -3.37 15.73
CA SER A 442 2.27 -3.30 16.49
C SER A 442 3.51 -3.18 15.61
N GLY A 443 4.57 -2.54 16.11
CA GLY A 443 5.88 -2.50 15.43
C GLY A 443 5.99 -1.54 14.23
N LEU A 444 5.14 -0.50 14.16
CA LEU A 444 5.25 0.57 13.16
C LEU A 444 6.36 1.58 13.50
N VAL A 445 7.09 2.02 12.47
CA VAL A 445 7.94 3.22 12.51
C VAL A 445 7.20 4.35 11.79
N ILE A 446 6.95 5.46 12.49
CA ILE A 446 6.25 6.63 11.96
C ILE A 446 7.17 7.83 12.13
N LYS A 447 7.83 8.28 11.07
CA LYS A 447 8.94 9.24 11.16
C LYS A 447 8.93 10.33 10.09
N GLY A 448 9.19 11.57 10.47
CA GLY A 448 9.41 12.69 9.55
C GLY A 448 8.19 13.14 8.74
N ASN A 449 7.00 12.59 8.98
CA ASN A 449 5.80 12.91 8.20
C ASN A 449 5.22 14.28 8.60
N HIS A 450 4.56 14.96 7.65
CA HIS A 450 3.67 16.09 7.93
C HIS A 450 2.21 15.65 7.71
N ALA A 451 1.39 15.67 8.76
CA ALA A 451 0.00 15.21 8.71
C ALA A 451 -0.97 16.32 9.17
N TRP A 452 -1.78 16.89 8.26
CA TRP A 452 -2.65 18.04 8.60
C TRP A 452 -4.06 18.06 7.97
N ASN A 453 -4.97 18.83 8.57
CA ASN A 453 -6.37 19.02 8.11
C ASN A 453 -7.22 17.74 7.86
N PRO A 454 -7.23 16.75 8.79
CA PRO A 454 -8.09 15.56 8.70
C PRO A 454 -9.57 15.94 8.82
N GLY A 455 -10.49 15.20 8.19
CA GLY A 455 -11.91 15.55 8.16
C GLY A 455 -12.23 16.57 7.07
N TYR A 456 -11.51 16.53 5.94
CA TYR A 456 -11.78 17.34 4.76
C TYR A 456 -13.09 16.93 4.09
N ARG A 457 -13.88 17.90 3.61
CA ARG A 457 -15.16 17.65 2.97
C ARG A 457 -15.02 17.68 1.45
N TRP A 458 -14.84 16.50 0.87
CA TRP A 458 -14.88 16.30 -0.59
C TRP A 458 -16.20 16.84 -1.17
N ASP A 459 -16.11 17.67 -2.21
CA ASP A 459 -17.19 18.51 -2.79
C ASP A 459 -18.11 19.23 -1.79
N GLY A 460 -17.61 19.50 -0.58
CA GLY A 460 -18.34 20.13 0.52
C GLY A 460 -19.48 19.30 1.13
N TRP A 461 -19.71 18.05 0.67
CA TRP A 461 -21.02 17.38 0.82
C TRP A 461 -21.05 16.01 1.53
N SER A 462 -19.92 15.45 1.97
CA SER A 462 -19.97 14.26 2.84
C SER A 462 -20.17 14.68 4.32
N PRO A 463 -21.31 14.32 4.95
CA PRO A 463 -21.53 14.59 6.38
C PRO A 463 -20.65 13.72 7.28
N TRP A 464 -20.03 12.67 6.72
CA TRP A 464 -19.27 11.64 7.42
C TRP A 464 -17.76 11.94 7.54
N CYS A 465 -17.27 13.06 6.99
CA CYS A 465 -15.86 13.42 7.05
C CYS A 465 -15.45 13.95 8.42
N HIS A 466 -15.31 13.04 9.38
CA HIS A 466 -15.15 13.44 10.77
C HIS A 466 -13.71 13.75 11.18
N GLY A 467 -12.71 13.01 10.66
CA GLY A 467 -11.28 13.20 10.94
C GLY A 467 -10.93 13.70 12.36
N PRO A 468 -11.32 12.96 13.41
CA PRO A 468 -11.29 13.46 14.79
C PRO A 468 -9.89 13.81 15.29
N ALA A 469 -8.86 13.16 14.73
CA ALA A 469 -7.44 13.47 14.93
C ALA A 469 -6.69 13.32 13.60
N SER A 470 -5.50 13.91 13.52
CA SER A 470 -4.62 13.78 12.34
C SER A 470 -3.85 12.47 12.39
N LEU A 471 -3.37 12.09 13.57
CA LEU A 471 -2.70 10.82 13.85
C LEU A 471 -3.37 10.16 15.05
N SER A 472 -3.92 8.95 14.86
CA SER A 472 -4.60 8.18 15.90
C SER A 472 -4.04 6.76 15.99
N LEU A 473 -3.74 6.35 17.23
CA LEU A 473 -3.17 5.05 17.57
C LEU A 473 -4.05 4.43 18.66
N VAL A 474 -4.84 3.41 18.31
CA VAL A 474 -5.80 2.75 19.20
C VAL A 474 -5.37 1.31 19.44
N ASP A 475 -5.29 0.89 20.71
CA ASP A 475 -4.93 -0.47 21.14
C ASP A 475 -3.62 -0.99 20.49
N SER A 476 -2.66 -0.09 20.26
CA SER A 476 -1.50 -0.34 19.41
C SER A 476 -0.18 -0.10 20.14
N SER A 477 0.86 -0.89 19.84
CA SER A 477 2.04 -1.03 20.71
C SER A 477 3.40 -1.12 19.99
N ASN A 478 4.46 -0.85 20.75
CA ASN A 478 5.86 -0.99 20.33
C ASN A 478 6.22 -0.16 19.09
N PHE A 479 5.73 1.08 19.02
CA PHE A 479 5.98 2.00 17.90
C PHE A 479 7.19 2.91 18.12
N ALA A 480 7.82 3.34 17.03
CA ALA A 480 8.80 4.42 17.01
C ALA A 480 8.21 5.63 16.26
N ILE A 481 7.79 6.67 17.00
CA ILE A 481 7.10 7.84 16.48
C ILE A 481 8.01 9.05 16.64
N GLU A 482 8.71 9.44 15.58
CA GLU A 482 9.82 10.38 15.65
C GLU A 482 9.73 11.56 14.68
N SER A 483 9.94 12.79 15.18
CA SER A 483 10.16 13.98 14.34
C SER A 483 9.06 14.28 13.32
N ASN A 484 7.81 13.86 13.59
CA ASN A 484 6.66 14.17 12.74
C ASN A 484 6.10 15.56 13.10
N VAL A 485 5.51 16.24 12.12
CA VAL A 485 4.69 17.44 12.31
C VAL A 485 3.23 17.04 12.13
N VAL A 486 2.43 17.15 13.18
CA VAL A 486 1.03 16.68 13.17
C VAL A 486 0.13 17.83 13.60
N GLU A 487 -0.79 18.22 12.72
CA GLU A 487 -1.56 19.47 12.86
C GLU A 487 -3.06 19.26 12.66
N ASN A 488 -3.90 19.87 13.50
CA ASN A 488 -5.36 19.90 13.34
C ASN A 488 -5.87 21.31 13.63
N ASN A 489 -5.73 22.17 12.63
CA ASN A 489 -5.77 23.64 12.74
C ASN A 489 -7.01 24.24 12.04
N ASP A 490 -7.36 25.48 12.43
CA ASP A 490 -8.42 26.32 11.84
C ASP A 490 -9.82 25.70 11.70
N ARG A 491 -10.14 24.66 12.48
CA ARG A 491 -11.43 23.97 12.37
C ARG A 491 -12.58 24.74 13.07
N PRO A 492 -13.74 24.96 12.42
CA PRO A 492 -14.89 25.62 13.03
C PRO A 492 -15.56 24.76 14.12
N SER A 493 -15.33 23.45 14.08
CA SER A 493 -15.69 22.46 15.09
C SER A 493 -14.86 21.21 14.83
N ASN A 494 -14.50 20.44 15.85
CA ASN A 494 -14.23 19.03 15.58
C ASN A 494 -15.56 18.32 15.31
N ASN A 495 -15.53 17.34 14.44
CA ASN A 495 -16.71 16.68 13.93
C ASN A 495 -17.21 15.54 14.85
N PHE A 496 -16.73 15.48 16.11
CA PHE A 496 -17.32 14.69 17.20
C PHE A 496 -18.77 15.13 17.54
N VAL A 497 -19.20 16.32 17.11
CA VAL A 497 -20.52 16.87 17.43
C VAL A 497 -21.62 16.04 16.76
N GLY A 498 -22.43 15.36 17.59
CA GLY A 498 -23.56 14.53 17.15
C GLY A 498 -23.22 13.07 16.84
N GLN A 499 -21.95 12.68 17.01
CA GLN A 499 -21.46 11.32 16.76
C GLN A 499 -21.14 10.66 18.12
N PRO A 500 -21.60 9.43 18.40
CA PRO A 500 -21.17 8.72 19.59
C PRO A 500 -19.70 8.31 19.46
N ASP A 501 -19.01 8.17 20.59
CA ASP A 501 -17.67 7.60 20.67
C ASP A 501 -17.72 6.09 20.39
N TRP A 502 -17.83 5.70 19.11
CA TRP A 502 -18.00 4.29 18.69
C TRP A 502 -16.84 3.39 19.11
N ASN A 503 -15.62 3.94 19.14
CA ASN A 503 -14.45 3.21 19.60
C ASN A 503 -14.38 3.16 21.14
N GLY A 504 -15.17 3.97 21.86
CA GLY A 504 -15.15 4.05 23.32
C GLY A 504 -13.81 4.57 23.87
N VAL A 505 -13.13 5.43 23.12
CA VAL A 505 -11.75 5.90 23.38
C VAL A 505 -11.72 7.10 24.33
N PHE A 506 -12.74 7.95 24.29
CA PHE A 506 -12.77 9.26 24.92
C PHE A 506 -13.67 9.34 26.17
N GLY A 507 -14.20 8.21 26.64
CA GLY A 507 -15.07 8.14 27.81
C GLY A 507 -14.65 7.09 28.83
N LYS A 508 -14.89 7.37 30.12
CA LYS A 508 -14.80 6.38 31.20
C LYS A 508 -15.89 5.32 31.06
N LYS A 509 -15.59 4.06 31.42
CA LYS A 509 -16.61 3.00 31.56
C LYS A 509 -17.70 3.45 32.53
N GLY A 510 -18.93 3.59 32.02
CA GLY A 510 -20.08 4.08 32.80
C GLY A 510 -20.21 5.60 32.94
N ALA A 511 -19.37 6.40 32.25
CA ALA A 511 -19.58 7.83 32.09
C ALA A 511 -20.18 8.16 30.71
N GLY A 512 -20.49 9.43 30.48
CA GLY A 512 -20.87 9.93 29.15
C GLY A 512 -19.69 9.91 28.19
N ALA A 513 -20.00 9.85 26.88
CA ALA A 513 -18.99 9.96 25.82
C ALA A 513 -18.20 11.28 25.94
N PHE A 514 -16.92 11.24 25.54
CA PHE A 514 -16.00 12.38 25.58
C PHE A 514 -15.69 12.95 26.97
N SER A 515 -15.99 12.23 28.07
CA SER A 515 -15.72 12.68 29.46
C SER A 515 -14.25 13.00 29.75
N ASP A 516 -13.34 12.48 28.94
CA ASP A 516 -11.89 12.54 29.19
C ASP A 516 -11.23 13.73 28.49
N LEU A 517 -11.95 14.36 27.56
CA LEU A 517 -11.51 15.51 26.80
C LEU A 517 -11.85 16.81 27.55
N PRO A 518 -10.90 17.76 27.71
CA PRO A 518 -11.13 19.02 28.41
C PRO A 518 -12.37 19.82 27.98
N SER A 519 -12.78 19.70 26.72
CA SER A 519 -13.96 20.36 26.14
C SER A 519 -15.05 19.38 25.65
N GLY A 520 -15.00 18.12 26.09
CA GLY A 520 -15.91 17.08 25.61
C GLY A 520 -15.86 16.91 24.09
N SER A 521 -17.02 16.87 23.43
CA SER A 521 -17.11 16.80 21.96
C SER A 521 -16.69 18.09 21.23
N LYS A 522 -16.39 19.18 21.94
CA LYS A 522 -15.91 20.45 21.35
C LYS A 522 -14.38 20.54 21.35
N GLN A 523 -13.72 19.47 20.93
CA GLN A 523 -12.27 19.32 21.06
C GLN A 523 -11.64 18.92 19.72
N THR A 524 -10.77 19.72 19.10
CA THR A 524 -9.85 19.20 18.06
C THR A 524 -8.61 18.61 18.71
N ILE A 525 -8.02 17.59 18.07
CA ILE A 525 -6.85 16.88 18.57
C ILE A 525 -5.88 16.67 17.41
N ALA A 526 -4.57 16.89 17.59
CA ALA A 526 -3.59 16.54 16.57
C ALA A 526 -3.21 15.05 16.64
N PHE A 527 -2.78 14.59 17.82
CA PHE A 527 -2.35 13.21 18.08
C PHE A 527 -3.17 12.53 19.19
N VAL A 528 -3.53 11.26 18.96
CA VAL A 528 -4.18 10.37 19.93
C VAL A 528 -3.38 9.09 20.11
N LEU A 529 -3.01 8.76 21.35
CA LEU A 529 -2.68 7.40 21.77
C LEU A 529 -3.77 6.91 22.73
N ALA A 530 -4.40 5.78 22.43
CA ALA A 530 -5.55 5.29 23.16
C ALA A 530 -5.55 3.79 23.42
N ARG A 531 -6.22 3.39 24.50
CA ARG A 531 -6.64 2.02 24.77
C ARG A 531 -8.14 1.97 25.05
N ARG A 532 -8.89 1.11 24.36
CA ARG A 532 -10.33 0.93 24.57
C ARG A 532 -10.58 0.20 25.91
N PRO A 533 -11.64 0.53 26.68
CA PRO A 533 -11.87 -0.01 28.03
C PRO A 533 -11.96 -1.53 28.18
N ASN A 534 -12.25 -2.27 27.09
CA ASN A 534 -12.30 -3.74 27.09
C ASN A 534 -11.37 -4.36 26.01
N ALA A 535 -10.30 -3.65 25.63
CA ALA A 535 -9.35 -4.11 24.62
C ALA A 535 -8.51 -5.31 25.08
N ALA A 536 -8.33 -6.29 24.19
CA ALA A 536 -7.39 -7.39 24.36
C ALA A 536 -5.93 -6.94 24.11
N GLN A 537 -5.67 -6.20 23.03
CA GLN A 537 -4.38 -5.56 22.83
C GLN A 537 -4.14 -4.40 23.83
N THR A 538 -2.89 -4.02 23.95
CA THR A 538 -2.38 -2.98 24.84
C THR A 538 -1.87 -1.79 24.04
N ALA A 539 -1.89 -0.61 24.64
CA ALA A 539 -1.30 0.60 24.06
C ALA A 539 -0.02 0.95 24.82
N THR A 540 1.07 0.26 24.53
CA THR A 540 2.26 0.12 25.40
C THR A 540 3.57 0.11 24.62
N GLY A 541 4.70 0.38 25.30
CA GLY A 541 6.05 0.14 24.77
C GLY A 541 6.50 1.05 23.62
N SER A 542 5.72 2.06 23.26
CA SER A 542 6.04 2.98 22.16
C SER A 542 6.97 4.11 22.60
N THR A 543 7.84 4.57 21.71
CA THR A 543 8.66 5.78 21.88
C THR A 543 8.07 6.90 21.03
N ILE A 544 7.73 8.03 21.66
CA ILE A 544 7.18 9.23 21.03
C ILE A 544 8.18 10.36 21.28
N LYS A 545 8.93 10.74 20.25
CA LYS A 545 10.10 11.61 20.40
C LYS A 545 10.21 12.73 19.37
N ASN A 546 10.52 13.95 19.84
CA ASN A 546 10.83 15.12 19.01
C ASN A 546 9.71 15.50 18.01
N ASN A 547 8.46 15.10 18.24
CA ASN A 547 7.34 15.42 17.35
C ASN A 547 6.79 16.81 17.66
N GLU A 548 6.15 17.43 16.68
CA GLU A 548 5.39 18.66 16.84
C GLU A 548 3.87 18.36 16.74
N PHE A 549 3.10 18.81 17.72
CA PHE A 549 1.68 18.47 17.88
C PHE A 549 0.84 19.75 18.02
N ARG A 550 0.26 20.24 16.93
CA ARG A 550 -0.48 21.52 16.93
C ARG A 550 -1.97 21.30 16.69
N SER A 551 -2.80 21.88 17.55
CA SER A 551 -4.22 22.02 17.24
C SER A 551 -4.78 23.29 17.82
N PHE A 552 -5.35 24.11 16.93
CA PHE A 552 -6.13 25.28 17.29
C PHE A 552 -7.42 25.31 16.47
N CYS A 553 -8.53 25.65 17.12
CA CYS A 553 -9.81 25.79 16.44
C CYS A 553 -9.95 27.21 15.85
N ALA A 554 -10.84 27.38 14.87
CA ALA A 554 -11.09 28.66 14.23
C ALA A 554 -11.50 29.74 15.25
N PRO A 555 -11.14 31.03 15.08
CA PRO A 555 -11.37 32.09 16.07
C PRO A 555 -12.82 32.33 16.52
N ALA A 556 -13.81 31.87 15.75
CA ALA A 556 -15.24 31.99 16.06
C ALA A 556 -15.88 30.67 16.59
N SER A 557 -15.10 29.61 16.75
CA SER A 557 -15.58 28.31 17.20
C SER A 557 -15.75 28.23 18.72
N GLN A 558 -16.62 27.33 19.18
CA GLN A 558 -16.69 26.95 20.61
C GLN A 558 -15.74 25.79 20.95
N CYS A 559 -14.74 25.55 20.09
CA CYS A 559 -13.86 24.40 20.13
C CYS A 559 -12.55 24.75 20.86
N VAL A 560 -11.95 23.74 21.50
CA VAL A 560 -10.62 23.81 22.08
C VAL A 560 -9.69 22.85 21.35
N GLY A 561 -8.54 23.33 20.92
CA GLY A 561 -7.50 22.51 20.30
C GLY A 561 -6.54 21.91 21.32
N LEU A 562 -6.27 20.62 21.17
CA LEU A 562 -5.39 19.82 22.01
C LEU A 562 -4.24 19.28 21.16
N GLY A 563 -3.00 19.56 21.56
CA GLY A 563 -1.83 19.04 20.84
C GLY A 563 -1.85 17.51 20.83
N TYR A 564 -1.80 16.89 22.00
CA TYR A 564 -1.92 15.43 22.09
C TYR A 564 -2.72 14.89 23.29
N PHE A 565 -3.37 13.74 23.07
CA PHE A 565 -4.14 12.99 24.06
C PHE A 565 -3.55 11.60 24.25
N ALA A 566 -3.32 11.20 25.51
CA ALA A 566 -3.05 9.82 25.91
C ALA A 566 -4.18 9.34 26.82
N SER A 567 -4.95 8.32 26.41
CA SER A 567 -6.09 7.82 27.19
C SER A 567 -5.67 7.07 28.46
N ARG A 568 -6.62 6.74 29.34
CA ARG A 568 -6.40 5.79 30.44
C ARG A 568 -5.95 4.43 29.90
N ASN A 569 -5.29 3.64 30.75
CA ASN A 569 -4.82 2.27 30.49
C ASN A 569 -3.79 2.09 29.36
N THR A 570 -3.42 3.16 28.65
CA THR A 570 -2.15 3.24 27.92
C THR A 570 -0.98 3.11 28.90
N GLY A 571 0.13 2.53 28.47
CA GLY A 571 1.30 2.23 29.32
C GLY A 571 1.13 1.06 30.31
N TYR A 572 -0.04 0.42 30.33
CA TYR A 572 -0.28 -0.82 31.09
C TYR A 572 -0.46 -2.02 30.17
N ALA A 573 0.26 -3.10 30.46
CA ALA A 573 0.16 -4.38 29.80
C ALA A 573 -1.20 -5.07 30.09
N ALA A 574 -1.45 -6.22 29.44
CA ALA A 574 -2.72 -6.94 29.58
C ALA A 574 -2.91 -7.55 30.98
N ASN A 575 -1.82 -7.92 31.65
CA ASN A 575 -1.78 -8.40 33.03
C ASN A 575 -1.77 -7.28 34.08
N GLY A 576 -1.79 -6.01 33.66
CA GLY A 576 -1.71 -4.84 34.54
C GLY A 576 -0.27 -4.38 34.86
N ASP A 577 0.77 -5.06 34.37
CA ASP A 577 2.15 -4.63 34.56
C ASP A 577 2.43 -3.31 33.84
N TYR A 578 3.42 -2.58 34.36
CA TYR A 578 3.87 -1.31 33.80
C TYR A 578 4.73 -1.55 32.56
N THR A 579 4.26 -1.13 31.38
CA THR A 579 5.00 -1.19 30.10
C THR A 579 4.83 0.16 29.39
N PRO A 580 5.52 1.20 29.88
CA PRO A 580 5.21 2.59 29.54
C PRO A 580 5.43 2.89 28.06
N ASN A 581 4.71 3.88 27.57
CA ASN A 581 5.13 4.63 26.39
C ASN A 581 6.00 5.81 26.85
N PHE A 582 7.05 6.12 26.11
CA PHE A 582 8.06 7.12 26.47
C PHE A 582 7.90 8.39 25.65
N TYR A 583 7.63 9.52 26.30
CA TYR A 583 7.47 10.83 25.67
C TYR A 583 8.67 11.74 25.98
N THR A 584 9.44 12.11 24.96
CA THR A 584 10.61 13.01 25.10
C THR A 584 10.70 14.06 24.00
N GLY A 585 11.08 15.30 24.34
CA GLY A 585 11.37 16.33 23.35
C GLY A 585 10.20 16.77 22.47
N ASN A 586 8.96 16.33 22.75
CA ASN A 586 7.80 16.67 21.92
C ASN A 586 7.35 18.11 22.19
N ASN A 587 6.95 18.82 21.14
CA ASN A 587 6.50 20.21 21.19
C ASN A 587 5.01 20.32 20.84
N PRO A 588 4.10 20.45 21.82
CA PRO A 588 2.71 20.71 21.53
C PRO A 588 2.34 22.20 21.44
N PHE A 589 3.31 23.11 21.50
CA PHE A 589 3.04 24.55 21.45
C PHE A 589 2.60 25.02 20.06
N GLY A 590 1.70 26.00 20.06
CA GLY A 590 0.78 26.29 18.96
C GLY A 590 -0.64 25.77 19.24
N SER A 591 -0.80 24.83 20.16
CA SER A 591 -2.12 24.36 20.62
C SER A 591 -2.74 25.23 21.73
N GLN A 592 -4.07 25.24 21.84
CA GLN A 592 -4.77 25.92 22.95
C GLN A 592 -4.58 25.19 24.29
N ILE A 593 -4.46 23.86 24.27
CA ILE A 593 -3.99 23.02 25.38
C ILE A 593 -2.84 22.17 24.84
N GLY A 594 -1.71 22.12 25.54
CA GLY A 594 -0.54 21.33 25.14
C GLY A 594 -0.89 19.84 25.04
N SER A 595 -1.17 19.20 26.18
CA SER A 595 -1.59 17.81 26.18
C SER A 595 -2.51 17.43 27.34
N LYS A 596 -3.18 16.28 27.20
CA LYS A 596 -3.93 15.61 28.27
C LYS A 596 -3.42 14.18 28.37
N ARG A 597 -2.84 13.88 29.53
CA ARG A 597 -2.01 12.70 29.77
C ARG A 597 -2.62 11.82 30.85
N CYS A 598 -3.04 10.62 30.48
CA CYS A 598 -3.51 9.58 31.39
C CYS A 598 -2.67 8.30 31.20
N GLY A 599 -2.92 7.29 32.04
CA GLY A 599 -2.26 5.98 31.94
C GLY A 599 -0.84 5.93 32.49
N GLY A 600 -0.24 4.75 32.44
CA GLY A 600 1.08 4.42 32.95
C GLY A 600 2.19 4.79 31.98
N ASN A 601 2.18 6.02 31.51
CA ASN A 601 3.15 6.51 30.54
C ASN A 601 4.23 7.34 31.22
N TRP A 602 5.41 7.33 30.62
CA TRP A 602 6.55 8.06 31.12
C TRP A 602 6.72 9.35 30.32
N TYR A 603 6.67 10.48 31.02
CA TYR A 603 6.76 11.82 30.42
C TYR A 603 7.97 12.57 31.00
N ALA A 604 9.01 12.63 30.16
CA ALA A 604 10.35 13.16 30.42
C ALA A 604 11.21 12.47 31.49
N ALA A 605 12.53 12.65 31.33
CA ALA A 605 13.56 11.89 32.01
C ALA A 605 13.89 12.39 33.41
N ASP A 606 13.48 11.61 34.42
CA ASP A 606 13.97 11.60 35.82
C ASP A 606 14.09 12.97 36.53
N SER A 607 13.42 14.00 36.02
CA SER A 607 13.60 15.39 36.42
C SER A 607 12.27 16.16 36.40
N VAL A 608 12.30 17.36 37.00
CA VAL A 608 11.25 18.37 36.87
C VAL A 608 11.66 19.28 35.71
N CYS A 609 10.81 19.41 34.71
CA CYS A 609 11.05 20.28 33.57
C CYS A 609 10.43 21.66 33.83
N ASP A 610 11.24 22.70 33.81
CA ASP A 610 10.81 24.09 33.84
C ASP A 610 10.46 24.60 32.43
N GLU A 611 9.77 25.73 32.32
CA GLU A 611 9.45 26.39 31.05
C GLU A 611 10.72 26.69 30.23
N GLY A 612 10.74 26.26 28.97
CA GLY A 612 11.89 26.41 28.08
C GLY A 612 13.02 25.39 28.29
N SER A 613 12.83 24.36 29.12
CA SER A 613 13.81 23.27 29.27
C SER A 613 14.07 22.54 27.93
N PRO A 614 15.33 22.22 27.59
CA PRO A 614 15.66 21.48 26.38
C PRO A 614 15.23 20.00 26.48
N ALA A 615 15.32 19.28 25.36
CA ALA A 615 15.20 17.82 25.35
C ALA A 615 16.12 17.19 26.41
N PRO A 616 15.66 16.17 27.18
CA PRO A 616 14.52 15.30 26.89
C PRO A 616 13.13 15.82 27.35
N CYS A 617 13.02 17.00 27.94
CA CYS A 617 11.72 17.57 28.32
C CYS A 617 10.80 17.74 27.10
N ASN A 618 9.52 17.43 27.26
CA ASN A 618 8.47 17.87 26.35
C ASN A 618 8.12 19.32 26.69
N GLY A 619 7.75 20.11 25.68
CA GLY A 619 7.57 21.56 25.85
C GLY A 619 6.61 21.93 26.97
N ASP A 620 5.48 21.21 27.08
CA ASP A 620 4.42 21.46 28.05
C ASP A 620 4.62 20.82 29.43
N ASP A 621 5.73 20.11 29.69
CA ASP A 621 5.92 19.39 30.96
C ASP A 621 5.80 20.29 32.21
N PHE A 622 6.24 21.55 32.12
CA PHE A 622 6.15 22.52 33.23
C PHE A 622 4.71 22.85 33.63
N GLN A 623 3.77 22.69 32.70
CA GLN A 623 2.35 22.93 32.95
C GLN A 623 1.79 21.85 33.90
N HIS A 624 2.35 20.64 33.89
CA HIS A 624 1.90 19.48 34.67
C HIS A 624 2.48 19.41 36.11
N ASN A 625 2.94 20.52 36.70
CA ASN A 625 3.61 20.52 38.01
C ASN A 625 2.59 20.55 39.20
N PRO A 626 2.61 19.60 40.15
CA PRO A 626 1.75 19.64 41.34
C PRO A 626 2.04 20.85 42.26
N PRO A 627 1.09 21.33 43.10
CA PRO A 627 -0.01 20.54 43.68
C PRO A 627 -1.45 20.99 43.34
N VAL A 628 -1.67 21.95 42.42
CA VAL A 628 -3.01 22.57 42.22
C VAL A 628 -3.63 22.35 40.83
N GLY A 629 -3.10 21.41 40.04
CA GLY A 629 -3.63 21.03 38.72
C GLY A 629 -3.91 19.52 38.61
N ASP A 630 -5.18 19.15 38.38
CA ASP A 630 -5.66 17.75 38.21
C ASP A 630 -5.29 17.12 36.84
N TRP A 631 -4.00 17.23 36.52
CA TRP A 631 -3.38 16.83 35.25
C TRP A 631 -1.87 16.59 35.40
N ALA A 632 -1.35 16.63 36.63
CA ALA A 632 0.01 16.27 36.98
C ALA A 632 0.22 14.75 37.02
N ARG A 633 1.15 14.22 36.20
CA ARG A 633 1.77 12.87 36.26
C ARG A 633 0.95 11.79 36.98
N ASN A 634 -0.30 11.55 36.56
CA ASN A 634 -1.26 10.94 37.47
C ASN A 634 -1.26 9.41 37.41
N ASP A 635 -0.37 8.81 38.20
CA ASP A 635 -0.35 7.39 38.58
C ASP A 635 -1.67 6.89 39.21
N LYS A 636 -2.67 7.76 39.41
CA LYS A 636 -4.01 7.45 39.92
C LYS A 636 -5.09 7.41 38.83
N CYS A 637 -4.76 7.70 37.56
CA CYS A 637 -5.71 7.56 36.44
C CYS A 637 -5.94 6.11 35.99
N ASN A 638 -5.28 5.13 36.63
CA ASN A 638 -5.24 3.72 36.22
C ASN A 638 -6.54 2.95 36.50
N TRP A 639 -7.43 3.50 37.34
CA TRP A 639 -8.53 2.74 37.99
C TRP A 639 -9.94 3.25 37.64
N TYR A 640 -10.09 3.93 36.50
CA TYR A 640 -11.36 4.51 36.07
C TYR A 640 -11.85 4.00 34.71
#